data_AF-T0S5H3-F1
#
_entry.id   AF-T0S5H3-F1
#
_cell.length_a   1.000
_cell.length_b   1.000
_cell.length_c   1.000
_cell.angle_alpha   90.00
_cell.angle_beta   90.00
_cell.angle_gamma   90.00
#
_symmetry.space_group_name_H-M   'P 1'
#
loop_
_entity.id
_entity.type
_entity.pdbx_description
1 polymer ?
#
loop_
_entity_poly.entity_id
_entity_poly.type
_entity_poly.pdbx_seq_one_letter_code
_entity_poly.pdbx_strand_id
1 'polypeptide(L)'
;MAATDDVNTLVRQLQRLPAVQGSLVRGLDGHVHIDGVASPIDLARDTMAILAAHPSGHVPASSVHFLNDVPLDARNVAVIRDAIEVAMTPEGSYSLTLSHVVLHHGGDVARLPSTARSFGTLVVFYASTAVGGDITASLDGAKEHCSSSDMTFLAFNNACDVTVAPIMNGARAMLVFDLVYRDANYEAPSVASVLTALQVAATKKRQKTTLRAQVLLRQDDQLDMETLAASDKLFVQRLVDTDCWDIAVVLAEPRQWAPANQRIESEAVEDNMYLLRAPDDEQDGNEEARDDNEEDDEEDDEDEEDDEEDDEDEEDDEEDDEDEDGYYEDDQPMYFITAYVMHPSNALPPVFAHALDTKPLLTYVQDVYLPTTRKGCLVFWPKQHRLRLLGFRASLRQLDALVTGASTDLYGYASMLAFAYAVLGMVGSDVSRLSENTDVPDVTRLGRVLVALGDVPLLRAFVAAINLREVDAQLQALLVTMLRHFGWPIFDASIQTLLQRPHLDLLDVQRGAGLVAACLPLKQPYMREFLVAAYNALLQQVSTIAMSTSSAIELLRDMLLIEAHLNQTRDDDRESMYLGTRLPLGVVHHISSFLCPGALADMVCLPPWVFDPIHIIAPAIRALRNASLPLQPYLAVIDGAVKRALQIPARHDDLSHGWAAVLVLHLETVNAVDDELLTRFFATCDRAIGIETIYDLATQSLDAVPLNVRTFLAQYLVQAATTLVTDNDEDEDGGMVASVAKAWAALEAFDLDDVGPPIVAAVHQRWSALATNAEKMALASRIMQTWYPVVATSLLLRPLLVAILPVLEGYVATHERPTIPTQAWALPRVYFACDCEQCTAAQSFVADATRGVFSMSSGHFCMHFLARILHNRPFPDLTVCEDNEDVFELCKAGAEELRRYDRLCSYVDSIRTALHDDAGQEPVTKRRRLDDAGAT
;
A
#
# COMPACT_ATOMS: atom_id res chain seq x y z
N MET A 1 32.71 -7.73 8.27
CA MET A 1 31.80 -6.70 8.81
C MET A 1 30.62 -6.60 7.86
N ALA A 2 29.48 -7.19 8.24
CA ALA A 2 28.22 -6.93 7.58
C ALA A 2 28.02 -5.41 7.52
N ALA A 3 27.64 -4.88 6.36
CA ALA A 3 27.23 -3.50 6.25
C ALA A 3 26.02 -3.35 7.18
N THR A 4 26.23 -2.80 8.37
CA THR A 4 25.12 -2.43 9.24
C THR A 4 24.36 -1.36 8.50
N ASP A 5 23.31 -1.81 7.81
CA ASP A 5 22.53 -1.03 6.87
C ASP A 5 21.66 0.02 7.58
N ASP A 6 21.68 -0.03 8.91
CA ASP A 6 20.98 0.84 9.82
C ASP A 6 21.75 2.14 10.13
N VAL A 7 21.27 3.22 9.54
CA VAL A 7 21.74 4.58 9.81
C VAL A 7 21.56 4.95 11.29
N ASN A 8 20.59 4.40 12.02
CA ASN A 8 20.42 4.72 13.44
C ASN A 8 21.64 4.26 14.25
N THR A 9 22.14 3.05 13.98
CA THR A 9 23.40 2.55 14.53
C THR A 9 24.58 3.47 14.21
N LEU A 10 24.74 3.89 12.96
CA LEU A 10 25.81 4.81 12.55
C LEU A 10 25.71 6.18 13.24
N VAL A 11 24.48 6.67 13.45
CA VAL A 11 24.24 7.94 14.15
C VAL A 11 24.57 7.83 15.63
N ARG A 12 24.19 6.73 16.29
CA ARG A 12 24.58 6.44 17.69
C ARG A 12 26.10 6.40 17.82
N GLN A 13 26.80 5.80 16.84
CA GLN A 13 28.27 5.80 16.77
C GLN A 13 28.87 7.20 16.59
N LEU A 14 28.26 8.08 15.78
CA LEU A 14 28.73 9.47 15.63
C LEU A 14 28.48 10.34 16.86
N GLN A 15 27.45 10.02 17.65
CA GLN A 15 27.14 10.74 18.88
C GLN A 15 28.04 10.37 20.05
N ARG A 16 28.83 9.29 19.91
CA ARG A 16 29.82 8.86 20.90
C ARG A 16 30.64 10.03 21.37
N LEU A 17 30.45 10.35 22.65
CA LEU A 17 31.33 11.27 23.33
C LEU A 17 32.68 10.59 23.52
N PRO A 18 33.77 11.33 23.29
CA PRO A 18 35.10 10.76 23.44
C PRO A 18 35.43 10.45 24.89
N ALA A 19 34.73 11.11 25.82
CA ALA A 19 34.90 10.93 27.24
C ALA A 19 33.61 11.27 27.99
N VAL A 20 33.44 10.69 29.17
CA VAL A 20 32.32 10.93 30.09
C VAL A 20 32.84 11.02 31.52
N GLN A 21 32.35 12.01 32.25
CA GLN A 21 32.59 12.12 33.69
C GLN A 21 31.29 11.91 34.47
N GLY A 22 31.42 11.45 35.71
CA GLY A 22 30.29 11.31 36.61
C GLY A 22 30.73 11.26 38.07
N SER A 23 29.75 11.38 38.97
CA SER A 23 29.97 11.20 40.40
C SER A 23 29.69 9.77 40.82
N LEU A 24 30.50 9.26 41.73
CA LEU A 24 30.28 7.97 42.37
C LEU A 24 29.15 8.08 43.40
N VAL A 25 28.37 7.00 43.55
CA VAL A 25 27.27 6.91 44.53
C VAL A 25 27.80 6.90 45.96
N ARG A 26 28.97 6.30 46.17
CA ARG A 26 29.61 6.13 47.49
C ARG A 26 31.11 6.29 47.42
N GLY A 27 31.66 6.77 48.55
CA GLY A 27 33.06 6.68 48.94
C GLY A 27 33.71 5.36 48.52
N LEU A 28 34.86 5.41 47.86
CA LEU A 28 35.67 4.20 47.66
C LEU A 28 36.31 3.82 48.99
N ASP A 29 36.17 2.55 49.38
CA ASP A 29 36.91 2.02 50.52
C ASP A 29 38.35 1.73 50.09
N GLY A 30 39.26 2.65 50.39
CA GLY A 30 40.64 2.64 49.88
C GLY A 30 41.58 1.66 50.57
N HIS A 31 41.07 0.71 51.36
CA HIS A 31 41.88 -0.22 52.15
C HIS A 31 42.47 -1.32 51.27
N VAL A 32 43.76 -1.22 50.98
CA VAL A 32 44.49 -2.14 50.10
C VAL A 32 45.78 -2.64 50.73
N HIS A 33 46.22 -3.81 50.27
CA HIS A 33 47.59 -4.29 50.43
C HIS A 33 48.34 -4.04 49.12
N ILE A 34 49.46 -3.32 49.19
CA ILE A 34 50.34 -3.08 48.05
C ILE A 34 51.68 -3.74 48.33
N ASP A 35 52.16 -4.54 47.38
CA ASP A 35 53.47 -5.19 47.49
C ASP A 35 54.56 -4.16 47.82
N GLY A 36 55.33 -4.44 48.87
CA GLY A 36 56.43 -3.58 49.33
C GLY A 36 56.03 -2.39 50.21
N VAL A 37 54.75 -2.21 50.54
CA VAL A 37 54.26 -1.16 51.44
C VAL A 37 53.64 -1.78 52.70
N ALA A 38 53.85 -1.16 53.87
CA ALA A 38 53.34 -1.67 55.14
C ALA A 38 51.80 -1.57 55.21
N SER A 39 51.12 -2.72 55.36
CA SER A 39 49.66 -2.89 55.31
C SER A 39 48.98 -2.86 56.68
N PRO A 40 47.68 -2.49 56.80
CA PRO A 40 46.77 -1.99 55.76
C PRO A 40 47.02 -0.51 55.41
N ILE A 41 46.78 -0.14 54.15
CA ILE A 41 47.04 1.20 53.61
C ILE A 41 45.72 1.77 53.09
N ASP A 42 45.46 3.03 53.40
CA ASP A 42 44.35 3.79 52.80
C ASP A 42 44.89 4.59 51.60
N LEU A 43 44.50 4.20 50.38
CA LEU A 43 44.93 4.86 49.13
C LEU A 43 44.76 6.39 49.15
N ALA A 44 43.72 6.90 49.83
CA ALA A 44 43.44 8.32 49.93
C ALA A 44 44.37 9.05 50.90
N ARG A 45 44.81 8.39 51.98
CA ARG A 45 45.59 9.01 53.06
C ARG A 45 47.09 8.76 52.97
N ASP A 46 47.47 7.60 52.44
CA ASP A 46 48.84 7.10 52.49
C ASP A 46 49.57 7.23 51.14
N THR A 47 49.05 8.05 50.22
CA THR A 47 49.58 8.22 48.85
C THR A 47 51.10 8.50 48.83
N MET A 48 51.62 9.30 49.76
CA MET A 48 53.06 9.61 49.84
C MET A 48 53.92 8.42 50.30
N ALA A 49 53.38 7.56 51.18
CA ALA A 49 54.08 6.35 51.62
C ALA A 49 54.17 5.33 50.48
N ILE A 50 53.10 5.21 49.68
CA ILE A 50 53.09 4.36 48.49
C ILE A 50 54.05 4.91 47.43
N LEU A 51 54.05 6.24 47.21
CA LEU A 51 54.96 6.90 46.26
C LEU A 51 56.44 6.66 46.61
N ALA A 52 56.77 6.59 47.90
CA ALA A 52 58.13 6.30 48.34
C ALA A 52 58.58 4.87 47.99
N ALA A 53 57.65 3.89 48.01
CA ALA A 53 57.91 2.51 47.63
C ALA A 53 57.83 2.28 46.11
N HIS A 54 57.03 3.09 45.41
CA HIS A 54 56.80 3.04 43.97
C HIS A 54 57.09 4.41 43.34
N PRO A 55 58.38 4.79 43.16
CA PRO A 55 58.78 6.14 42.75
C PRO A 55 58.33 6.52 41.32
N SER A 56 57.96 5.52 40.50
CA SER A 56 57.37 5.75 39.18
C SER A 56 55.98 6.38 39.25
N GLY A 57 55.31 6.29 40.40
CA GLY A 57 53.91 6.67 40.55
C GLY A 57 52.92 5.68 39.93
N HIS A 58 53.38 4.55 39.39
CA HIS A 58 52.53 3.50 38.82
C HIS A 58 52.68 2.20 39.61
N VAL A 59 51.58 1.70 40.16
CA VAL A 59 51.53 0.40 40.84
C VAL A 59 50.70 -0.56 39.97
N PRO A 60 51.28 -1.61 39.37
CA PRO A 60 50.54 -2.53 38.50
C PRO A 60 49.45 -3.26 39.28
N ALA A 61 48.32 -3.57 38.63
CA ALA A 61 47.19 -4.24 39.29
C ALA A 61 47.57 -5.57 39.96
N SER A 62 48.56 -6.29 39.42
CA SER A 62 49.09 -7.54 40.00
C SER A 62 49.73 -7.36 41.38
N SER A 63 50.07 -6.13 41.77
CA SER A 63 50.69 -5.80 43.05
C SER A 63 49.73 -5.09 44.02
N VAL A 64 48.44 -5.07 43.70
CA VAL A 64 47.39 -4.44 44.51
C VAL A 64 46.36 -5.49 44.89
N HIS A 65 46.17 -5.71 46.19
CA HIS A 65 45.17 -6.64 46.71
C HIS A 65 44.16 -5.86 47.56
N PHE A 66 42.90 -5.84 47.15
CA PHE A 66 41.82 -5.15 47.87
C PHE A 66 41.34 -6.00 49.04
N LEU A 67 41.22 -5.43 50.23
CA LEU A 67 40.85 -6.18 51.44
C LEU A 67 39.37 -6.58 51.49
N ASN A 68 38.53 -5.96 50.65
CA ASN A 68 37.09 -6.26 50.52
C ASN A 68 36.75 -6.98 49.20
N ASP A 69 37.72 -7.66 48.57
CA ASP A 69 37.62 -8.46 47.34
C ASP A 69 37.13 -7.75 46.06
N VAL A 70 36.69 -6.48 46.10
CA VAL A 70 36.23 -5.75 44.91
C VAL A 70 36.77 -4.32 44.89
N PRO A 71 37.42 -3.87 43.79
CA PRO A 71 37.96 -2.51 43.67
C PRO A 71 36.88 -1.43 43.50
N LEU A 72 35.68 -1.81 43.06
CA LEU A 72 34.50 -0.95 42.90
C LEU A 72 33.27 -1.71 43.39
N ASP A 73 32.45 -1.11 44.26
CA ASP A 73 31.19 -1.75 44.64
C ASP A 73 30.19 -1.78 43.46
N ALA A 74 29.26 -2.75 43.50
CA ALA A 74 28.32 -2.99 42.41
C ALA A 74 27.47 -1.76 42.02
N ARG A 75 27.18 -0.84 42.97
CA ARG A 75 26.39 0.36 42.65
C ARG A 75 27.22 1.38 41.88
N ASN A 76 28.48 1.57 42.28
CA ASN A 76 29.42 2.41 41.53
C ASN A 76 29.69 1.83 40.13
N VAL A 77 29.83 0.50 40.00
CA VAL A 77 29.96 -0.15 38.68
C VAL A 77 28.74 0.08 37.81
N ALA A 78 27.53 -0.05 38.36
CA ALA A 78 26.30 0.21 37.60
C ALA A 78 26.25 1.66 37.10
N VAL A 79 26.49 2.66 37.95
CA VAL A 79 26.49 4.07 37.53
C VAL A 79 27.57 4.38 36.49
N ILE A 80 28.76 3.80 36.65
CA ILE A 80 29.85 3.97 35.65
C ILE A 80 29.46 3.31 34.33
N ARG A 81 28.88 2.11 34.37
CA ARG A 81 28.41 1.40 33.16
C ARG A 81 27.32 2.18 32.46
N ASP A 82 26.28 2.61 33.17
CA ASP A 82 25.21 3.43 32.61
C ASP A 82 25.77 4.69 31.95
N ALA A 83 26.73 5.37 32.58
CA ALA A 83 27.36 6.55 32.01
C ALA A 83 28.19 6.26 30.75
N ILE A 84 28.97 5.17 30.75
CA ILE A 84 29.74 4.73 29.57
C ILE A 84 28.82 4.26 28.45
N GLU A 85 27.78 3.50 28.77
CA GLU A 85 26.82 2.97 27.80
C GLU A 85 26.01 4.10 27.16
N VAL A 86 25.60 5.10 27.93
CA VAL A 86 24.88 6.28 27.41
C VAL A 86 25.79 7.21 26.60
N ALA A 87 27.00 7.53 27.10
CA ALA A 87 27.84 8.56 26.50
C ALA A 87 28.81 8.03 25.43
N MET A 88 29.42 6.86 25.67
CA MET A 88 30.42 6.26 24.79
C MET A 88 29.84 5.14 23.90
N THR A 89 28.61 4.67 24.18
CA THR A 89 27.84 3.67 23.41
C THR A 89 28.69 2.52 22.83
N PRO A 90 29.36 1.70 23.67
CA PRO A 90 30.21 0.61 23.20
C PRO A 90 29.43 -0.39 22.33
N GLU A 91 30.09 -1.04 21.37
CA GLU A 91 29.43 -1.89 20.36
C GLU A 91 28.96 -3.25 20.85
N GLY A 92 29.45 -3.64 22.00
CA GLY A 92 29.12 -4.92 22.59
C GLY A 92 29.40 -4.89 24.07
N SER A 93 29.11 -6.03 24.70
CA SER A 93 29.38 -6.21 26.12
C SER A 93 30.88 -6.06 26.42
N TYR A 94 31.18 -5.37 27.51
CA TYR A 94 32.56 -5.10 27.93
C TYR A 94 32.76 -5.37 29.43
N SER A 95 34.02 -5.56 29.80
CA SER A 95 34.47 -5.67 31.19
C SER A 95 35.33 -4.47 31.60
N LEU A 96 35.30 -4.18 32.91
CA LEU A 96 36.18 -3.22 33.56
C LEU A 96 37.33 -4.03 34.17
N THR A 97 38.53 -3.94 33.61
CA THR A 97 39.69 -4.68 34.12
C THR A 97 40.68 -3.70 34.75
N LEU A 98 40.95 -3.83 36.05
CA LEU A 98 41.93 -2.94 36.71
C LEU A 98 43.30 -3.15 36.05
N SER A 99 43.85 -2.07 35.51
CA SER A 99 45.15 -2.05 34.84
C SER A 99 46.26 -1.73 35.83
N HIS A 100 46.10 -0.62 36.56
CA HIS A 100 47.08 -0.16 37.55
C HIS A 100 46.49 0.95 38.45
N VAL A 101 47.22 1.29 39.51
CA VAL A 101 46.97 2.46 40.37
C VAL A 101 47.98 3.54 40.04
N VAL A 102 47.50 4.77 39.81
CA VAL A 102 48.33 5.95 39.54
C VAL A 102 48.37 6.84 40.77
N LEU A 103 49.57 7.18 41.20
CA LEU A 103 49.87 8.13 42.28
C LEU A 103 50.36 9.42 41.64
N HIS A 104 49.47 10.39 41.51
CA HIS A 104 49.80 11.66 40.88
C HIS A 104 50.31 12.64 41.94
N HIS A 105 51.54 13.12 41.78
CA HIS A 105 52.18 14.11 42.64
C HIS A 105 53.12 15.01 41.83
N GLY A 106 53.04 16.34 42.04
CA GLY A 106 53.92 17.31 41.39
C GLY A 106 53.55 17.63 39.94
N GLY A 107 54.55 18.07 39.16
CA GLY A 107 54.38 18.56 37.78
C GLY A 107 54.70 17.55 36.68
N ASP A 108 55.04 16.31 37.03
CA ASP A 108 55.33 15.28 36.02
C ASP A 108 54.02 14.63 35.57
N VAL A 109 53.70 14.76 34.28
CA VAL A 109 52.46 14.23 33.72
C VAL A 109 52.59 12.72 33.65
N ALA A 110 52.02 12.03 34.63
CA ALA A 110 51.88 10.59 34.59
C ALA A 110 51.13 10.23 33.29
N ARG A 111 51.85 9.67 32.31
CA ARG A 111 51.20 9.14 31.10
C ARG A 111 50.30 8.01 31.56
N LEU A 112 49.01 8.06 31.24
CA LEU A 112 48.10 6.94 31.45
C LEU A 112 48.43 5.90 30.37
N PRO A 113 49.13 4.79 30.66
CA PRO A 113 49.44 3.79 29.66
C PRO A 113 48.14 3.14 29.17
N SER A 114 47.87 3.25 27.87
CA SER A 114 46.80 2.50 27.20
C SER A 114 47.30 1.10 26.84
N THR A 115 46.50 0.07 27.10
CA THR A 115 46.77 -1.27 26.58
C THR A 115 46.24 -1.42 25.16
N ALA A 116 46.89 -2.23 24.33
CA ALA A 116 46.50 -2.42 22.92
C ALA A 116 45.18 -3.19 22.73
N ARG A 117 44.57 -3.70 23.81
CA ARG A 117 43.36 -4.54 23.78
C ARG A 117 42.11 -3.87 24.37
N SER A 118 42.25 -2.65 24.89
CA SER A 118 41.10 -1.88 25.41
C SER A 118 40.63 -0.86 24.38
N PHE A 119 39.32 -0.62 24.31
CA PHE A 119 38.75 0.45 23.48
C PHE A 119 38.73 1.79 24.21
N GLY A 120 38.80 1.76 25.55
CA GLY A 120 38.84 2.95 26.38
C GLY A 120 39.49 2.71 27.72
N THR A 121 39.67 3.79 28.46
CA THR A 121 40.26 3.84 29.79
C THR A 121 39.28 4.51 30.74
N LEU A 122 39.08 3.92 31.91
CA LEU A 122 38.30 4.49 33.01
C LEU A 122 39.23 4.86 34.16
N VAL A 123 39.21 6.14 34.56
CA VAL A 123 39.95 6.68 35.70
C VAL A 123 38.97 6.97 36.82
N VAL A 124 39.18 6.35 37.98
CA VAL A 124 38.34 6.57 39.17
C VAL A 124 39.16 7.29 40.22
N PHE A 125 38.67 8.44 40.69
CA PHE A 125 39.39 9.31 41.60
C PHE A 125 39.04 8.97 43.06
N TYR A 126 40.05 8.72 43.89
CA TYR A 126 39.87 8.69 45.34
C TYR A 126 39.73 10.12 45.88
N ALA A 127 39.07 10.24 47.03
CA ALA A 127 39.06 11.47 47.80
C ALA A 127 40.51 11.92 48.08
N SER A 128 40.82 13.18 47.83
CA SER A 128 42.18 13.71 47.94
C SER A 128 42.18 15.17 48.35
N THR A 129 43.21 15.56 49.09
CA THR A 129 43.49 16.98 49.40
C THR A 129 44.30 17.68 48.31
N ALA A 130 44.54 17.00 47.18
CA ALA A 130 45.31 17.55 46.08
C ALA A 130 44.62 18.75 45.43
N VAL A 131 45.39 19.80 45.15
CA VAL A 131 44.93 20.99 44.44
C VAL A 131 45.54 21.00 43.04
N GLY A 132 44.69 21.00 42.02
CA GLY A 132 45.09 20.84 40.61
C GLY A 132 44.98 19.37 40.17
N GLY A 133 45.62 19.01 39.06
CA GLY A 133 45.49 17.65 38.54
C GLY A 133 44.32 17.44 37.59
N ASP A 134 43.57 18.45 37.18
CA ASP A 134 42.39 18.24 36.32
C ASP A 134 42.76 17.47 35.05
N ILE A 135 41.93 16.49 34.69
CA ILE A 135 42.15 15.68 33.50
C ILE A 135 41.22 16.19 32.41
N THR A 136 41.79 16.52 31.26
CA THR A 136 41.03 16.88 30.06
C THR A 136 41.29 15.84 28.99
N ALA A 137 40.26 15.07 28.63
CA ALA A 137 40.28 14.16 27.50
C ALA A 137 39.70 14.87 26.29
N SER A 138 40.38 14.78 25.15
CA SER A 138 39.94 15.45 23.92
C SER A 138 40.08 14.58 22.68
N LEU A 139 39.09 14.63 21.80
CA LEU A 139 39.09 13.95 20.50
C LEU A 139 38.27 14.79 19.53
N ASP A 140 38.79 15.03 18.33
CA ASP A 140 38.12 15.79 17.27
C ASP A 140 37.55 17.15 17.73
N GLY A 141 38.25 17.83 18.64
CA GLY A 141 37.85 19.13 19.18
C GLY A 141 36.82 19.09 20.32
N ALA A 142 36.15 17.97 20.56
CA ALA A 142 35.38 17.75 21.78
C ALA A 142 36.33 17.55 22.95
N LYS A 143 36.01 18.17 24.09
CA LYS A 143 36.82 18.13 25.31
C LYS A 143 35.93 17.84 26.49
N GLU A 144 36.25 16.82 27.25
CA GLU A 144 35.64 16.57 28.56
C GLU A 144 36.66 16.92 29.63
N HIS A 145 36.26 17.85 30.50
CA HIS A 145 37.10 18.35 31.58
C HIS A 145 36.60 17.76 32.90
N CYS A 146 37.38 16.86 33.49
CA CYS A 146 37.13 16.33 34.82
C CYS A 146 37.91 17.15 35.84
N SER A 147 37.18 17.99 36.58
CA SER A 147 37.73 18.66 37.76
C SER A 147 38.12 17.60 38.80
N SER A 148 39.26 17.80 39.47
CA SER A 148 39.79 16.87 40.47
C SER A 148 38.99 16.80 41.79
N SER A 149 37.67 17.00 41.76
CA SER A 149 36.82 16.93 42.94
C SER A 149 36.77 15.51 43.50
N ASP A 150 36.59 15.39 44.82
CA ASP A 150 36.41 14.09 45.47
C ASP A 150 35.25 13.31 44.83
N MET A 151 35.43 12.00 44.68
CA MET A 151 34.38 11.04 44.33
C MET A 151 33.84 11.11 42.89
N THR A 152 34.69 11.38 41.92
CA THR A 152 34.34 11.34 40.49
C THR A 152 35.02 10.19 39.75
N PHE A 153 34.57 9.95 38.51
CA PHE A 153 35.29 9.15 37.53
C PHE A 153 35.32 9.88 36.18
N LEU A 154 36.28 9.50 35.34
CA LEU A 154 36.40 9.92 33.95
C LEU A 154 36.68 8.67 33.10
N ALA A 155 35.77 8.32 32.21
CA ALA A 155 36.03 7.33 31.17
C ALA A 155 36.29 8.03 29.84
N PHE A 156 37.20 7.51 29.03
CA PHE A 156 37.50 8.06 27.71
C PHE A 156 37.97 6.99 26.73
N ASN A 157 37.72 7.22 25.43
CA ASN A 157 38.21 6.36 24.36
C ASN A 157 39.73 6.46 24.26
N ASN A 158 40.43 5.36 24.02
CA ASN A 158 41.89 5.34 23.93
C ASN A 158 42.46 6.17 22.76
N ALA A 159 41.62 6.57 21.79
CA ALA A 159 41.96 7.54 20.76
C ALA A 159 42.08 8.99 21.27
N CYS A 160 41.62 9.30 22.49
CA CYS A 160 41.66 10.66 23.03
C CYS A 160 43.08 11.14 23.34
N ASP A 161 43.35 12.39 23.01
CA ASP A 161 44.45 13.16 23.58
C ASP A 161 44.08 13.55 25.02
N VAL A 162 44.77 12.94 25.98
CA VAL A 162 44.56 13.21 27.41
C VAL A 162 45.65 14.11 27.94
N THR A 163 45.24 15.23 28.53
CA THR A 163 46.13 16.17 29.22
C THR A 163 45.77 16.21 30.70
N VAL A 164 46.77 16.26 31.56
CA VAL A 164 46.59 16.33 33.01
C VAL A 164 47.28 17.60 33.50
N ALA A 165 46.53 18.48 34.15
CA ALA A 165 47.09 19.68 34.77
C ALA A 165 48.05 19.27 35.91
N PRO A 166 49.12 20.03 36.19
CA PRO A 166 50.02 19.71 37.31
C PRO A 166 49.29 19.80 38.65
N ILE A 167 49.68 18.95 39.60
CA ILE A 167 49.24 19.08 41.00
C ILE A 167 50.10 20.13 41.68
N MET A 168 49.46 21.20 42.14
CA MET A 168 50.12 22.34 42.77
C MET A 168 50.40 22.09 44.26
N ASN A 169 49.57 21.27 44.92
CA ASN A 169 49.73 20.90 46.32
C ASN A 169 49.11 19.52 46.57
N GLY A 170 49.72 18.71 47.43
CA GLY A 170 49.25 17.36 47.78
C GLY A 170 49.61 16.27 46.78
N ALA A 171 48.97 15.12 46.92
CA ALA A 171 49.07 13.96 46.04
C ALA A 171 47.72 13.23 46.01
N ARG A 172 47.43 12.50 44.93
CA ARG A 172 46.19 11.71 44.82
C ARG A 172 46.45 10.33 44.25
N ALA A 173 45.65 9.37 44.68
CA ALA A 173 45.58 8.04 44.08
C ALA A 173 44.39 7.96 43.11
N MET A 174 44.59 7.29 41.98
CA MET A 174 43.56 7.02 40.98
C MET A 174 43.61 5.54 40.60
N LEU A 175 42.44 4.92 40.46
CA LEU A 175 42.34 3.59 39.84
C LEU A 175 42.20 3.76 38.33
N VAL A 176 42.97 3.01 37.56
CA VAL A 176 42.87 3.01 36.09
C VAL A 176 42.42 1.64 35.63
N PHE A 177 41.26 1.59 34.98
CA PHE A 177 40.66 0.39 34.40
C PHE A 177 40.74 0.44 32.88
N ASP A 178 41.06 -0.68 32.28
CA ASP A 178 40.92 -0.94 30.86
C ASP A 178 39.46 -1.33 30.57
N LEU A 179 38.86 -0.69 29.56
CA LEU A 179 37.55 -1.07 29.01
C LEU A 179 37.78 -2.05 27.86
N VAL A 180 37.50 -3.34 28.09
CA VAL A 180 37.82 -4.42 27.15
C VAL A 180 36.53 -5.09 26.69
N TYR A 181 36.33 -5.20 25.37
CA TYR A 181 35.21 -5.97 24.84
C TYR A 181 35.33 -7.44 25.26
N ARG A 182 34.21 -8.07 25.62
CA ARG A 182 34.21 -9.50 25.98
C ARG A 182 34.48 -10.38 24.76
N ASP A 183 34.02 -9.95 23.59
CA ASP A 183 34.34 -10.55 22.31
C ASP A 183 35.51 -9.79 21.67
N ALA A 184 36.57 -10.53 21.36
CA ALA A 184 37.81 -10.00 20.81
C ALA A 184 37.69 -9.51 19.36
N ASN A 185 36.58 -9.80 18.69
CA ASN A 185 36.35 -9.41 17.30
C ASN A 185 35.82 -7.97 17.15
N TYR A 186 35.42 -7.31 18.25
CA TYR A 186 34.96 -5.93 18.20
C TYR A 186 36.14 -4.96 18.13
N GLU A 187 36.30 -4.32 16.98
CA GLU A 187 37.13 -3.13 16.83
C GLU A 187 36.22 -1.89 16.79
N ALA A 188 36.50 -0.90 17.65
CA ALA A 188 35.76 0.35 17.62
C ALA A 188 35.97 1.04 16.25
N PRO A 189 34.92 1.32 15.47
CA PRO A 189 35.05 1.92 14.17
C PRO A 189 35.60 3.32 14.33
N SER A 190 36.56 3.65 13.48
CA SER A 190 37.07 5.01 13.39
C SER A 190 35.95 5.97 12.97
N VAL A 191 36.01 7.22 13.43
CA VAL A 191 35.06 8.25 13.00
C VAL A 191 35.05 8.38 11.46
N ALA A 192 36.21 8.27 10.82
CA ALA A 192 36.34 8.28 9.36
C ALA A 192 35.56 7.14 8.67
N SER A 193 35.61 5.91 9.23
CA SER A 193 34.83 4.80 8.69
C SER A 193 33.33 4.99 8.89
N VAL A 194 32.90 5.54 10.03
CA VAL A 194 31.47 5.85 10.28
C VAL A 194 30.97 6.94 9.33
N LEU A 195 31.76 8.01 9.12
CA LEU A 195 31.43 9.07 8.16
C LEU A 195 31.34 8.53 6.72
N THR A 196 32.26 7.64 6.34
CA THR A 196 32.22 6.96 5.03
C THR A 196 30.96 6.09 4.90
N ALA A 197 30.62 5.33 5.94
CA ALA A 197 29.41 4.51 5.96
C ALA A 197 28.14 5.37 5.87
N LEU A 198 28.09 6.53 6.53
CA LEU A 198 26.99 7.48 6.42
C LEU A 198 26.90 8.12 5.04
N GLN A 199 28.03 8.41 4.40
CA GLN A 199 28.04 8.85 3.00
C GLN A 199 27.44 7.79 2.08
N VAL A 200 27.84 6.52 2.25
CA VAL A 200 27.26 5.39 1.50
C VAL A 200 25.76 5.27 1.78
N ALA A 201 25.34 5.32 3.04
CA ALA A 201 23.93 5.25 3.42
C ALA A 201 23.09 6.40 2.86
N ALA A 202 23.69 7.60 2.77
CA ALA A 202 23.07 8.77 2.14
C ALA A 202 22.89 8.60 0.63
N THR A 203 23.57 7.65 -0.03
CA THR A 203 23.40 7.35 -1.47
C THR A 203 22.35 6.29 -1.78
N LYS A 204 21.82 5.60 -0.77
CA LYS A 204 20.79 4.57 -0.97
C LYS A 204 19.55 5.15 -1.62
N LYS A 205 19.10 4.57 -2.74
CA LYS A 205 17.95 5.10 -3.49
C LYS A 205 16.64 4.99 -2.72
N ARG A 206 16.48 3.96 -1.90
CA ARG A 206 15.31 3.68 -1.09
C ARG A 206 15.67 3.71 0.39
N GLN A 207 14.84 4.36 1.19
CA GLN A 207 14.97 4.42 2.65
C GLN A 207 13.58 4.22 3.24
N LYS A 208 13.50 3.48 4.36
CA LYS A 208 12.25 3.24 5.08
C LYS A 208 11.58 4.54 5.53
N THR A 209 12.37 5.59 5.78
CA THR A 209 11.89 6.92 6.18
C THR A 209 12.56 8.05 5.43
N THR A 210 11.84 9.18 5.29
CA THR A 210 12.35 10.39 4.63
C THR A 210 13.09 11.33 5.58
N LEU A 211 12.72 11.32 6.86
CA LEU A 211 13.29 12.14 7.90
C LEU A 211 13.77 11.25 9.03
N ARG A 212 14.94 11.57 9.58
CA ARG A 212 15.43 10.98 10.83
C ARG A 212 15.49 12.05 11.90
N ALA A 213 14.98 11.73 13.08
CA ALA A 213 14.98 12.63 14.22
C ALA A 213 15.86 12.08 15.34
N GLN A 214 16.68 12.95 15.90
CA GLN A 214 17.40 12.73 17.15
C GLN A 214 16.87 13.70 18.20
N VAL A 215 16.48 13.21 19.38
CA VAL A 215 16.10 14.10 20.49
C VAL A 215 17.36 14.81 21.01
N LEU A 216 17.31 16.13 21.15
CA LEU A 216 18.42 16.92 21.68
C LEU A 216 18.63 16.63 23.17
N LEU A 217 19.88 16.60 23.64
CA LEU A 217 20.16 16.38 25.06
C LEU A 217 19.61 17.51 25.93
N ARG A 218 19.69 18.75 25.42
CA ARG A 218 19.12 19.93 26.07
C ARG A 218 17.81 20.29 25.40
N GLN A 219 16.73 20.17 26.16
CA GLN A 219 15.39 20.61 25.75
C GLN A 219 15.26 22.10 26.06
N ASP A 220 15.47 22.95 25.05
CA ASP A 220 15.25 24.40 25.11
C ASP A 220 14.12 24.76 24.13
N ASP A 221 13.26 25.71 24.52
CA ASP A 221 12.20 26.23 23.64
C ASP A 221 12.78 27.15 22.55
N GLN A 222 14.00 27.68 22.76
CA GLN A 222 14.69 28.49 21.76
C GLN A 222 15.47 27.60 20.79
N LEU A 223 15.00 27.56 19.53
CA LEU A 223 15.70 26.88 18.44
C LEU A 223 16.90 27.72 18.01
N ASP A 224 18.09 27.36 18.50
CA ASP A 224 19.35 27.97 18.08
C ASP A 224 20.47 26.92 18.00
N MET A 225 21.19 26.89 16.88
CA MET A 225 22.34 26.01 16.68
C MET A 225 23.48 26.34 17.65
N GLU A 226 23.59 27.61 18.08
CA GLU A 226 24.62 28.05 19.02
C GLU A 226 24.34 27.60 20.47
N THR A 227 23.09 27.29 20.82
CA THR A 227 22.71 26.84 22.17
C THR A 227 22.76 25.32 22.35
N LEU A 228 22.98 24.56 21.27
CA LEU A 228 23.12 23.11 21.29
C LEU A 228 24.21 22.64 22.27
N ALA A 229 23.98 21.48 22.89
CA ALA A 229 24.97 20.82 23.72
C ALA A 229 26.23 20.46 22.89
N ALA A 230 27.38 20.31 23.56
CA ALA A 230 28.64 20.05 22.86
C ALA A 230 28.61 18.76 22.02
N SER A 231 27.94 17.70 22.50
CA SER A 231 27.67 16.46 21.77
C SER A 231 26.89 16.71 20.48
N ASP A 232 25.79 17.46 20.59
CA ASP A 232 24.87 17.72 19.49
C ASP A 232 25.56 18.60 18.44
N LYS A 233 26.37 19.59 18.86
CA LYS A 233 27.22 20.39 17.96
C LYS A 233 28.24 19.54 17.22
N LEU A 234 28.93 18.64 17.93
CA LEU A 234 29.89 17.73 17.30
C LEU A 234 29.21 16.82 16.28
N PHE A 235 28.01 16.31 16.61
CA PHE A 235 27.23 15.49 15.70
C PHE A 235 26.78 16.29 14.45
N VAL A 236 26.26 17.51 14.64
CA VAL A 236 25.93 18.42 13.52
C VAL A 236 27.16 18.69 12.65
N GLN A 237 28.31 19.02 13.25
CA GLN A 237 29.54 19.26 12.51
C GLN A 237 29.96 18.03 11.69
N ARG A 238 29.93 16.84 12.29
CA ARG A 238 30.25 15.58 11.62
C ARG A 238 29.31 15.31 10.44
N LEU A 239 28.00 15.55 10.59
CA LEU A 239 27.05 15.44 9.47
C LEU A 239 27.35 16.49 8.39
N VAL A 240 27.66 17.73 8.76
CA VAL A 240 28.05 18.80 7.80
C VAL A 240 29.29 18.40 7.03
N ASP A 241 30.29 17.81 7.69
CA ASP A 241 31.56 17.40 7.08
C ASP A 241 31.39 16.33 6.00
N THR A 242 30.31 15.53 6.05
CA THR A 242 30.01 14.56 4.99
C THR A 242 29.47 15.21 3.71
N ASP A 243 28.95 16.43 3.79
CA ASP A 243 28.27 17.20 2.75
C ASP A 243 27.08 16.50 2.05
N CYS A 244 26.59 15.36 2.58
CA CYS A 244 25.51 14.59 1.96
C CYS A 244 24.16 14.70 2.69
N TRP A 245 24.08 15.39 3.83
CA TRP A 245 22.85 15.55 4.62
C TRP A 245 22.39 17.00 4.71
N ASP A 246 21.07 17.18 4.64
CA ASP A 246 20.39 18.37 5.16
C ASP A 246 20.11 18.17 6.65
N ILE A 247 20.12 19.27 7.39
CA ILE A 247 20.10 19.30 8.86
C ILE A 247 19.27 20.50 9.31
N ALA A 248 18.35 20.26 10.23
CA ALA A 248 17.52 21.26 10.89
C ALA A 248 17.42 20.98 12.39
N VAL A 249 17.44 22.02 13.22
CA VAL A 249 17.01 21.93 14.61
C VAL A 249 15.54 22.29 14.66
N VAL A 250 14.70 21.38 15.16
CA VAL A 250 13.24 21.47 15.09
C VAL A 250 12.62 21.39 16.47
N LEU A 251 11.41 21.92 16.58
CA LEU A 251 10.54 21.76 17.72
C LEU A 251 9.34 20.93 17.30
N ALA A 252 9.24 19.72 17.86
CA ALA A 252 8.23 18.74 17.52
C ALA A 252 7.15 18.66 18.61
N GLU A 253 5.89 18.58 18.21
CA GLU A 253 4.75 18.43 19.13
C GLU A 253 3.97 17.16 18.82
N PRO A 254 3.53 16.40 19.85
CA PRO A 254 2.71 15.21 19.64
C PRO A 254 1.30 15.62 19.19
N ARG A 255 0.76 14.91 18.19
CA ARG A 255 -0.65 14.98 17.81
C ARG A 255 -1.29 13.62 18.03
N GLN A 256 -2.34 13.57 18.84
CA GLN A 256 -3.14 12.35 19.01
C GLN A 256 -3.93 12.07 17.73
N TRP A 257 -3.89 10.82 17.26
CA TRP A 257 -4.86 10.32 16.32
C TRP A 257 -6.26 10.29 16.97
N ALA A 258 -7.30 10.55 16.17
CA ALA A 258 -8.66 10.39 16.65
C ALA A 258 -8.90 8.89 16.93
N PRO A 259 -9.29 8.48 18.15
CA PRO A 259 -9.25 7.09 18.61
C PRO A 259 -10.29 6.13 17.99
N ALA A 260 -10.93 6.46 16.86
CA ALA A 260 -12.03 5.68 16.29
C ALA A 260 -11.63 4.70 15.16
N ASN A 261 -10.33 4.53 14.87
CA ASN A 261 -9.83 3.94 13.63
C ASN A 261 -9.11 2.58 13.78
N GLN A 262 -9.27 1.89 14.89
CA GLN A 262 -8.41 0.75 15.28
C GLN A 262 -8.87 -0.65 14.81
N ARG A 263 -9.93 -0.79 14.01
CA ARG A 263 -10.62 -2.10 13.89
C ARG A 263 -10.79 -2.72 12.49
N ILE A 264 -10.04 -2.28 11.47
CA ILE A 264 -10.04 -2.98 10.18
C ILE A 264 -8.59 -3.15 9.71
N GLU A 265 -8.15 -4.40 9.66
CA GLU A 265 -6.78 -4.87 9.46
C GLU A 265 -6.19 -4.45 8.11
N SER A 266 -4.87 -4.23 8.10
CA SER A 266 -4.14 -3.58 6.99
C SER A 266 -3.97 -4.44 5.74
N GLU A 267 -4.12 -5.77 5.84
CA GLU A 267 -4.05 -6.67 4.68
C GLU A 267 -5.28 -6.49 3.77
N ALA A 268 -6.46 -6.33 4.36
CA ALA A 268 -7.67 -6.08 3.60
C ALA A 268 -7.65 -4.72 2.87
N VAL A 269 -6.84 -3.74 3.27
CA VAL A 269 -6.80 -2.41 2.63
C VAL A 269 -5.85 -2.38 1.43
N GLU A 270 -4.71 -3.10 1.48
CA GLU A 270 -3.85 -3.26 0.29
C GLU A 270 -4.54 -4.11 -0.80
N ASP A 271 -5.48 -4.99 -0.44
CA ASP A 271 -6.33 -5.69 -1.43
C ASP A 271 -7.59 -4.88 -1.80
N ASN A 272 -8.34 -4.31 -0.83
CA ASN A 272 -9.56 -3.53 -1.11
C ASN A 272 -9.31 -2.20 -1.84
N MET A 273 -8.14 -1.56 -1.67
CA MET A 273 -7.82 -0.33 -2.42
C MET A 273 -7.76 -0.56 -3.93
N TYR A 274 -7.58 -1.81 -4.35
CA TYR A 274 -7.44 -2.16 -5.75
C TYR A 274 -8.58 -3.06 -6.26
N LEU A 275 -9.32 -3.74 -5.38
CA LEU A 275 -10.55 -4.47 -5.72
C LEU A 275 -11.70 -3.53 -6.10
N LEU A 276 -11.76 -2.29 -5.57
CA LEU A 276 -12.79 -1.29 -5.93
C LEU A 276 -12.75 -0.77 -7.39
N ARG A 277 -12.03 -1.46 -8.28
CA ARG A 277 -12.07 -1.27 -9.75
C ARG A 277 -12.62 -2.48 -10.51
N ALA A 278 -12.87 -3.59 -9.82
CA ALA A 278 -13.75 -4.65 -10.26
C ALA A 278 -15.11 -4.44 -9.55
N PRO A 279 -16.24 -4.64 -10.25
CA PRO A 279 -17.53 -4.72 -9.57
C PRO A 279 -17.52 -5.99 -8.70
N ASP A 280 -17.48 -5.83 -7.37
CA ASP A 280 -17.57 -6.93 -6.42
C ASP A 280 -19.04 -7.18 -6.05
N ASP A 281 -19.54 -8.37 -6.42
CA ASP A 281 -20.79 -8.99 -5.96
C ASP A 281 -20.51 -9.98 -4.79
N GLU A 282 -19.50 -9.73 -3.96
CA GLU A 282 -19.21 -10.57 -2.78
C GLU A 282 -19.84 -9.97 -1.52
N GLN A 283 -21.12 -10.31 -1.29
CA GLN A 283 -21.80 -10.14 -0.01
C GLN A 283 -21.94 -11.51 0.66
N ASP A 284 -20.83 -12.08 1.15
CA ASP A 284 -20.84 -13.27 2.00
C ASP A 284 -20.55 -12.87 3.45
N GLY A 285 -21.62 -12.79 4.23
CA GLY A 285 -21.57 -12.62 5.67
C GLY A 285 -22.24 -13.80 6.36
N ASN A 286 -21.53 -14.93 6.51
CA ASN A 286 -21.93 -15.96 7.45
C ASN A 286 -20.81 -16.96 7.79
N GLU A 287 -19.81 -16.54 8.56
CA GLU A 287 -18.90 -17.46 9.25
C GLU A 287 -19.15 -17.43 10.77
N GLU A 288 -20.27 -18.01 11.22
CA GLU A 288 -20.38 -18.48 12.60
C GLU A 288 -21.04 -19.87 12.65
N ALA A 289 -20.43 -20.74 13.46
CA ALA A 289 -20.85 -22.09 13.86
C ALA A 289 -20.52 -23.26 12.90
N ARG A 290 -19.27 -23.73 12.96
CA ARG A 290 -19.01 -25.19 12.86
C ARG A 290 -18.75 -25.72 14.26
N ASP A 291 -19.76 -26.44 14.73
CA ASP A 291 -19.86 -27.14 15.99
C ASP A 291 -18.92 -28.35 15.98
N ASP A 292 -18.12 -28.47 17.03
CA ASP A 292 -17.35 -29.65 17.39
C ASP A 292 -18.28 -30.85 17.58
N ASN A 293 -18.05 -31.96 16.88
CA ASN A 293 -18.37 -33.32 17.31
C ASN A 293 -17.98 -34.31 16.22
N GLU A 294 -16.92 -35.09 16.45
CA GLU A 294 -16.96 -36.54 16.29
C GLU A 294 -15.74 -37.13 17.03
N GLU A 295 -16.05 -37.58 18.25
CA GLU A 295 -15.26 -38.48 19.08
C GLU A 295 -15.19 -39.88 18.44
N ASP A 296 -14.14 -40.60 18.82
CA ASP A 296 -14.01 -42.07 18.89
C ASP A 296 -13.86 -42.85 17.56
N ASP A 297 -12.66 -43.39 17.34
CA ASP A 297 -12.51 -44.85 17.40
C ASP A 297 -11.05 -45.28 17.65
N GLU A 298 -10.98 -46.22 18.59
CA GLU A 298 -9.85 -46.81 19.30
C GLU A 298 -8.93 -47.70 18.44
N GLU A 299 -7.65 -47.65 18.80
CA GLU A 299 -6.78 -48.81 19.07
C GLU A 299 -6.58 -49.90 18.00
N ASP A 300 -5.32 -50.08 17.58
CA ASP A 300 -4.63 -51.38 17.67
C ASP A 300 -3.16 -51.21 17.23
N ASP A 301 -2.29 -51.11 18.23
CA ASP A 301 -1.22 -52.06 18.53
C ASP A 301 -0.36 -52.67 17.40
N GLU A 302 0.93 -52.60 17.71
CA GLU A 302 1.95 -53.66 17.57
C GLU A 302 2.90 -53.64 16.36
N ASP A 303 4.17 -53.45 16.76
CA ASP A 303 5.36 -54.21 16.37
C ASP A 303 6.20 -53.68 15.20
N GLU A 304 7.41 -53.20 15.54
CA GLU A 304 8.70 -53.90 15.37
C GLU A 304 9.20 -53.68 13.93
N GLU A 305 10.42 -53.25 13.63
CA GLU A 305 11.72 -53.30 14.28
C GLU A 305 12.63 -52.42 13.39
N ASP A 306 13.70 -51.89 13.98
CA ASP A 306 15.03 -51.69 13.39
C ASP A 306 15.14 -51.49 11.87
N ASP A 307 15.51 -50.27 11.45
CA ASP A 307 16.59 -50.13 10.47
C ASP A 307 17.46 -48.93 10.88
N GLU A 308 18.66 -49.31 11.32
CA GLU A 308 19.81 -48.47 11.63
C GLU A 308 20.30 -47.70 10.40
N GLU A 309 20.83 -46.50 10.69
CA GLU A 309 21.95 -45.87 9.97
C GLU A 309 21.70 -45.48 8.49
N ASP A 310 21.49 -44.19 8.27
CA ASP A 310 22.48 -43.43 7.50
C ASP A 310 22.41 -41.94 7.85
N ASP A 311 23.56 -41.46 8.32
CA ASP A 311 23.94 -40.07 8.47
C ASP A 311 23.78 -39.31 7.14
N GLU A 312 23.22 -38.10 7.17
CA GLU A 312 23.71 -36.94 6.40
C GLU A 312 22.90 -35.69 6.80
N ASP A 313 23.38 -35.01 7.85
CA ASP A 313 23.54 -33.55 7.96
C ASP A 313 22.65 -32.66 7.06
N GLU A 314 21.36 -32.52 7.40
CA GLU A 314 20.54 -31.34 7.04
C GLU A 314 20.18 -30.56 8.32
N GLU A 315 21.21 -30.21 9.10
CA GLU A 315 21.16 -29.04 9.98
C GLU A 315 21.61 -27.84 9.13
N ASP A 316 20.67 -27.01 8.66
CA ASP A 316 20.86 -25.57 8.48
C ASP A 316 19.64 -24.96 7.75
N ASP A 317 19.13 -23.86 8.29
CA ASP A 317 18.20 -22.86 7.69
C ASP A 317 16.69 -22.94 8.05
N GLU A 318 16.32 -23.39 9.26
CA GLU A 318 15.08 -22.93 9.92
C GLU A 318 15.34 -21.66 10.78
N GLU A 319 16.10 -20.71 10.24
CA GLU A 319 16.26 -19.38 10.86
C GLU A 319 15.03 -18.50 10.54
N ASP A 320 14.32 -18.14 11.62
CA ASP A 320 13.65 -16.85 11.82
C ASP A 320 12.36 -16.55 11.03
N ASP A 321 11.39 -17.47 11.06
CA ASP A 321 9.97 -17.08 11.12
C ASP A 321 9.57 -16.81 12.60
N GLU A 322 10.45 -16.16 13.37
CA GLU A 322 10.11 -15.60 14.68
C GLU A 322 8.99 -14.58 14.46
N ASP A 323 7.77 -15.06 14.74
CA ASP A 323 6.64 -14.30 15.25
C ASP A 323 6.75 -12.81 14.92
N GLU A 324 6.19 -12.40 13.78
CA GLU A 324 5.72 -11.03 13.58
C GLU A 324 4.51 -10.84 14.51
N ASP A 325 4.75 -10.97 15.82
CA ASP A 325 3.82 -10.66 16.86
C ASP A 325 3.50 -9.18 16.71
N GLY A 326 2.32 -8.92 16.14
CA GLY A 326 1.72 -7.62 15.91
C GLY A 326 1.53 -6.83 17.20
N TYR A 327 2.63 -6.52 17.89
CA TYR A 327 2.73 -5.58 18.97
C TYR A 327 2.24 -4.26 18.41
N TYR A 328 1.05 -3.89 18.88
CA TYR A 328 0.35 -2.64 18.66
C TYR A 328 1.23 -1.42 19.01
N GLU A 329 2.24 -1.12 18.18
CA GLU A 329 2.98 0.15 18.22
C GLU A 329 2.11 1.35 17.79
N ASP A 330 0.88 1.09 17.32
CA ASP A 330 -0.04 2.07 16.72
C ASP A 330 -0.63 3.12 17.69
N ASP A 331 -0.40 3.01 19.00
CA ASP A 331 -0.86 4.01 19.98
C ASP A 331 0.18 5.11 20.29
N GLN A 332 1.35 5.08 19.67
CA GLN A 332 2.34 6.14 19.91
C GLN A 332 1.90 7.46 19.25
N PRO A 333 1.89 8.59 19.99
CA PRO A 333 1.53 9.88 19.41
C PRO A 333 2.56 10.27 18.35
N MET A 334 2.11 10.53 17.12
CA MET A 334 2.97 11.04 16.06
C MET A 334 3.38 12.48 16.35
N TYR A 335 4.66 12.77 16.17
CA TYR A 335 5.22 14.10 16.39
C TYR A 335 5.33 14.86 15.06
N PHE A 336 4.89 16.13 15.08
CA PHE A 336 4.93 17.01 13.91
C PHE A 336 5.86 18.19 14.18
N ILE A 337 6.59 18.62 13.15
CA ILE A 337 7.45 19.81 13.22
C ILE A 337 6.54 21.05 13.32
N THR A 338 6.75 21.87 14.35
CA THR A 338 5.99 23.12 14.56
C THR A 338 6.84 24.38 14.37
N ALA A 339 8.16 24.23 14.49
CA ALA A 339 9.14 25.26 14.19
C ALA A 339 10.47 24.59 13.85
N TYR A 340 11.30 25.24 13.04
CA TYR A 340 12.61 24.73 12.70
C TYR A 340 13.59 25.85 12.34
N VAL A 341 14.89 25.56 12.52
CA VAL A 341 16.02 26.37 12.08
C VAL A 341 16.95 25.49 11.25
N MET A 342 17.06 25.80 9.96
CA MET A 342 17.98 25.09 9.05
C MET A 342 19.43 25.44 9.36
N HIS A 343 20.32 24.46 9.25
CA HIS A 343 21.75 24.73 9.32
C HIS A 343 22.20 25.63 8.16
N PRO A 344 23.08 26.64 8.35
CA PRO A 344 23.45 27.60 7.30
C PRO A 344 24.06 27.01 6.02
N SER A 345 24.67 25.82 6.09
CA SER A 345 25.17 25.11 4.91
C SER A 345 24.05 24.55 4.02
N ASN A 346 22.82 24.48 4.53
CA ASN A 346 21.69 23.80 3.92
C ASN A 346 20.66 24.83 3.47
N ALA A 347 20.96 25.49 2.35
CA ALA A 347 19.99 26.38 1.70
C ALA A 347 18.89 25.54 1.04
N LEU A 348 17.71 25.48 1.69
CA LEU A 348 16.51 24.91 1.10
C LEU A 348 15.62 26.01 0.52
N PRO A 349 15.06 25.81 -0.67
CA PRO A 349 14.02 26.68 -1.21
C PRO A 349 12.79 26.74 -0.27
N PRO A 350 12.04 27.86 -0.25
CA PRO A 350 10.88 28.02 0.63
C PRO A 350 9.80 26.93 0.50
N VAL A 351 9.71 26.24 -0.63
CA VAL A 351 8.74 25.16 -0.85
C VAL A 351 8.89 24.00 0.15
N PHE A 352 10.10 23.79 0.68
CA PHE A 352 10.38 22.74 1.66
C PHE A 352 9.85 23.06 3.06
N ALA A 353 9.60 24.34 3.36
CA ALA A 353 9.02 24.75 4.63
C ALA A 353 7.70 24.04 4.89
N HIS A 354 6.81 24.08 3.89
CA HIS A 354 5.51 23.46 3.97
C HIS A 354 5.61 21.93 4.13
N ALA A 355 6.53 21.29 3.41
CA ALA A 355 6.73 19.84 3.52
C ALA A 355 7.16 19.43 4.94
N LEU A 356 8.09 20.19 5.54
CA LEU A 356 8.53 19.96 6.92
C LEU A 356 7.38 20.14 7.93
N ASP A 357 6.54 21.15 7.75
CA ASP A 357 5.40 21.42 8.66
C ASP A 357 4.33 20.31 8.64
N THR A 358 4.22 19.57 7.53
CA THR A 358 3.18 18.55 7.33
C THR A 358 3.65 17.12 7.60
N LYS A 359 4.95 16.84 7.57
CA LYS A 359 5.45 15.47 7.70
C LYS A 359 5.59 15.04 9.17
N PRO A 360 5.08 13.85 9.54
CA PRO A 360 5.35 13.28 10.84
C PRO A 360 6.80 12.83 10.96
N LEU A 361 7.34 12.91 12.17
CA LEU A 361 8.62 12.32 12.55
C LEU A 361 8.39 10.85 12.89
N LEU A 362 8.43 10.00 11.86
CA LEU A 362 8.14 8.56 11.98
C LEU A 362 9.32 7.73 12.51
N THR A 363 10.55 8.25 12.48
CA THR A 363 11.72 7.50 12.98
C THR A 363 12.58 8.36 13.87
N TYR A 364 12.69 7.90 15.11
CA TYR A 364 13.68 8.36 16.06
C TYR A 364 14.90 7.45 15.99
N VAL A 365 16.08 8.05 16.12
CA VAL A 365 17.35 7.31 16.17
C VAL A 365 17.48 6.48 17.46
N GLN A 366 16.77 6.91 18.52
CA GLN A 366 16.73 6.23 19.80
C GLN A 366 15.29 5.80 20.08
N ASP A 367 15.12 4.55 20.50
CA ASP A 367 13.84 3.95 20.92
C ASP A 367 13.44 4.50 22.29
N VAL A 368 13.24 5.81 22.35
CA VAL A 368 12.84 6.50 23.58
C VAL A 368 11.34 6.61 23.54
N TYR A 369 10.67 6.02 24.55
CA TYR A 369 9.28 6.36 24.85
C TYR A 369 9.18 7.87 25.05
N LEU A 370 8.69 8.58 24.03
CA LEU A 370 8.61 10.03 24.07
C LEU A 370 7.38 10.43 24.90
N PRO A 371 7.54 11.07 26.07
CA PRO A 371 6.40 11.58 26.82
C PRO A 371 5.69 12.67 26.00
N THR A 372 4.36 12.80 26.16
CA THR A 372 3.38 13.64 25.42
C THR A 372 3.61 15.16 25.45
N THR A 373 4.86 15.59 25.54
CA THR A 373 5.32 16.97 25.65
C THR A 373 6.11 17.34 24.41
N ARG A 374 6.14 18.63 24.11
CA ARG A 374 6.96 19.23 23.05
C ARG A 374 8.44 18.86 23.20
N LYS A 375 9.14 18.60 22.09
CA LYS A 375 10.55 18.16 22.05
C LYS A 375 11.40 18.97 21.07
N GLY A 376 12.57 19.39 21.53
CA GLY A 376 13.66 19.83 20.67
C GLY A 376 14.34 18.61 20.05
N CYS A 377 14.38 18.57 18.72
CA CYS A 377 14.98 17.49 17.95
C CYS A 377 15.97 18.04 16.91
N LEU A 378 17.02 17.28 16.61
CA LEU A 378 17.81 17.45 15.40
C LEU A 378 17.24 16.53 14.33
N VAL A 379 16.76 17.10 13.23
CA VAL A 379 16.23 16.37 12.09
C VAL A 379 17.21 16.46 10.93
N PHE A 380 17.47 15.33 10.29
CA PHE A 380 18.38 15.25 9.16
C PHE A 380 17.92 14.22 8.12
N TRP A 381 18.27 14.46 6.86
CA TRP A 381 17.93 13.58 5.74
C TRP A 381 18.95 13.75 4.60
N PRO A 382 19.16 12.74 3.74
CA PRO A 382 20.12 12.88 2.64
C PRO A 382 19.66 13.93 1.63
N LYS A 383 20.59 14.74 1.13
CA LYS A 383 20.30 15.76 0.10
C LYS A 383 19.67 15.16 -1.16
N GLN A 384 20.03 13.93 -1.52
CA GLN A 384 19.43 13.21 -2.65
C GLN A 384 17.98 12.77 -2.43
N HIS A 385 17.46 12.87 -1.20
CA HIS A 385 16.07 12.58 -0.85
C HIS A 385 15.24 13.85 -0.61
N ARG A 386 15.76 15.03 -0.95
CA ARG A 386 14.98 16.28 -0.94
C ARG A 386 13.65 16.12 -1.68
N LEU A 387 13.64 15.55 -2.89
CA LEU A 387 12.38 15.37 -3.63
C LEU A 387 11.40 14.41 -2.95
N ARG A 388 11.89 13.40 -2.22
CA ARG A 388 11.05 12.50 -1.43
C ARG A 388 10.45 13.18 -0.20
N LEU A 389 11.21 14.09 0.42
CA LEU A 389 10.69 14.97 1.47
C LEU A 389 9.60 15.88 0.91
N LEU A 390 9.82 16.47 -0.27
CA LEU A 390 8.85 17.35 -0.91
C LEU A 390 7.60 16.60 -1.40
N GLY A 391 7.77 15.34 -1.79
CA GLY A 391 6.74 14.52 -2.39
C GLY A 391 6.80 14.48 -3.93
N PHE A 392 6.27 13.40 -4.50
CA PHE A 392 6.14 13.14 -5.92
C PHE A 392 5.46 14.25 -6.69
N ARG A 393 4.29 14.73 -6.29
CA ARG A 393 3.55 15.72 -7.08
C ARG A 393 4.26 17.06 -7.15
N ALA A 394 4.72 17.56 -6.01
CA ALA A 394 5.42 18.83 -5.97
C ALA A 394 6.75 18.74 -6.74
N SER A 395 7.44 17.61 -6.66
CA SER A 395 8.64 17.34 -7.46
C SER A 395 8.34 17.21 -8.96
N LEU A 396 7.26 16.54 -9.35
CA LEU A 396 6.83 16.41 -10.74
C LEU A 396 6.40 17.75 -11.34
N ARG A 397 5.67 18.59 -10.59
CA ARG A 397 5.33 19.96 -11.00
C ARG A 397 6.59 20.79 -11.22
N GLN A 398 7.59 20.65 -10.35
CA GLN A 398 8.87 21.33 -10.54
C GLN A 398 9.62 20.81 -11.78
N LEU A 399 9.63 19.49 -12.01
CA LEU A 399 10.24 18.91 -13.21
C LEU A 399 9.56 19.41 -14.49
N ASP A 400 8.24 19.47 -14.51
CA ASP A 400 7.43 20.04 -15.60
C ASP A 400 7.79 21.52 -15.83
N ALA A 401 7.91 22.31 -14.76
CA ALA A 401 8.37 23.70 -14.83
C ALA A 401 9.81 23.84 -15.36
N LEU A 402 10.71 22.91 -15.02
CA LEU A 402 12.08 22.88 -15.53
C LEU A 402 12.10 22.53 -17.04
N VAL A 403 11.32 21.53 -17.47
CA VAL A 403 11.21 21.11 -18.88
C VAL A 403 10.60 22.19 -19.76
N THR A 404 9.60 22.91 -19.25
CA THR A 404 8.95 24.03 -19.95
C THR A 404 9.72 25.35 -19.86
N GLY A 405 10.78 25.41 -19.04
CA GLY A 405 11.58 26.62 -18.80
C GLY A 405 10.91 27.66 -17.91
N ALA A 406 9.80 27.32 -17.24
CA ALA A 406 9.13 28.17 -16.26
C ALA A 406 9.90 28.29 -14.92
N SER A 407 10.84 27.37 -14.66
CA SER A 407 11.73 27.37 -13.51
C SER A 407 13.16 27.01 -13.92
N THR A 408 14.13 27.44 -13.13
CA THR A 408 15.54 27.02 -13.22
C THR A 408 16.07 26.42 -11.91
N ASP A 409 15.21 26.28 -10.90
CA ASP A 409 15.62 25.79 -9.58
C ASP A 409 15.65 24.26 -9.54
N LEU A 410 16.84 23.70 -9.35
CA LEU A 410 17.10 22.26 -9.31
C LEU A 410 17.05 21.70 -7.89
N TYR A 411 16.69 22.48 -6.86
CA TYR A 411 16.62 22.02 -5.46
C TYR A 411 17.91 21.34 -4.96
N GLY A 412 19.06 21.71 -5.52
CA GLY A 412 20.39 21.17 -5.22
C GLY A 412 20.83 19.98 -6.06
N TYR A 413 20.02 19.50 -7.01
CA TYR A 413 20.47 18.49 -7.98
C TYR A 413 21.43 19.10 -9.00
N ALA A 414 22.43 18.33 -9.40
CA ALA A 414 23.49 18.80 -10.30
C ALA A 414 23.01 19.13 -11.72
N SER A 415 21.89 18.56 -12.15
CA SER A 415 21.30 18.77 -13.48
C SER A 415 19.81 18.46 -13.48
N MET A 416 19.09 18.94 -14.49
CA MET A 416 17.69 18.56 -14.75
C MET A 416 17.53 17.06 -14.96
N LEU A 417 18.52 16.40 -15.57
CA LEU A 417 18.50 14.94 -15.76
C LEU A 417 18.63 14.21 -14.42
N ALA A 418 19.52 14.65 -13.52
CA ALA A 418 19.64 14.09 -12.18
C ALA A 418 18.35 14.30 -11.36
N PHE A 419 17.71 15.46 -11.50
CA PHE A 419 16.40 15.74 -10.92
C PHE A 419 15.34 14.77 -11.46
N ALA A 420 15.29 14.55 -12.78
CA ALA A 420 14.31 13.66 -13.40
C ALA A 420 14.51 12.20 -12.99
N TYR A 421 15.75 11.71 -12.87
CA TYR A 421 16.04 10.39 -12.31
C TYR A 421 15.63 10.28 -10.84
N ALA A 422 15.78 11.34 -10.05
CA ALA A 422 15.32 11.36 -8.68
C ALA A 422 13.79 11.32 -8.59
N VAL A 423 13.08 12.03 -9.47
CA VAL A 423 11.60 11.94 -9.56
C VAL A 423 11.18 10.53 -9.99
N LEU A 424 11.84 9.95 -10.98
CA LEU A 424 11.58 8.59 -11.43
C LEU A 424 11.85 7.55 -10.33
N GLY A 425 12.88 7.77 -9.51
CA GLY A 425 13.20 6.92 -8.36
C GLY A 425 12.15 6.94 -7.24
N MET A 426 11.08 7.71 -7.40
CA MET A 426 9.90 7.72 -6.53
C MET A 426 8.72 6.95 -7.12
N VAL A 427 8.84 6.44 -8.36
CA VAL A 427 7.88 5.48 -8.94
C VAL A 427 8.16 4.12 -8.29
N GLY A 428 7.25 3.68 -7.43
CA GLY A 428 7.36 2.47 -6.60
C GLY A 428 6.58 2.58 -5.29
N SER A 429 6.46 1.48 -4.57
CA SER A 429 5.62 1.36 -3.36
C SER A 429 6.14 2.13 -2.14
N ASP A 430 7.42 2.46 -2.08
CA ASP A 430 8.02 3.06 -0.88
C ASP A 430 7.57 4.52 -0.66
N VAL A 431 7.40 5.31 -1.72
CA VAL A 431 7.02 6.73 -1.59
C VAL A 431 5.57 6.92 -1.15
N SER A 432 4.68 6.03 -1.60
CA SER A 432 3.30 6.02 -1.14
C SER A 432 3.26 5.81 0.38
N ARG A 433 3.96 4.79 0.90
CA ARG A 433 4.07 4.55 2.37
C ARG A 433 4.65 5.76 3.12
N LEU A 434 5.67 6.41 2.57
CA LEU A 434 6.33 7.60 3.16
C LEU A 434 5.44 8.85 3.23
N SER A 435 4.30 8.84 2.56
CA SER A 435 3.34 9.95 2.51
C SER A 435 1.96 9.54 3.02
N GLU A 436 1.83 8.40 3.70
CA GLU A 436 0.53 7.82 4.10
C GLU A 436 -0.41 7.70 2.89
N ASN A 437 0.15 7.31 1.74
CA ASN A 437 -0.48 7.23 0.42
C ASN A 437 -1.18 8.53 -0.06
N THR A 438 -0.88 9.69 0.55
CA THR A 438 -1.42 10.98 0.09
C THR A 438 -0.78 11.49 -1.20
N ASP A 439 0.37 10.93 -1.56
CA ASP A 439 1.21 11.39 -2.68
C ASP A 439 1.61 10.24 -3.61
N VAL A 440 0.62 9.43 -4.00
CA VAL A 440 0.78 8.33 -4.97
C VAL A 440 1.39 8.85 -6.29
N PRO A 441 2.39 8.15 -6.87
CA PRO A 441 2.97 8.52 -8.15
C PRO A 441 1.96 8.60 -9.30
N ASP A 442 1.89 9.75 -9.98
CA ASP A 442 1.20 9.93 -11.27
C ASP A 442 2.16 9.59 -12.42
N VAL A 443 2.26 8.29 -12.70
CA VAL A 443 3.18 7.69 -13.68
C VAL A 443 2.89 8.18 -15.11
N THR A 444 1.61 8.36 -15.44
CA THR A 444 1.17 8.87 -16.74
C THR A 444 1.63 10.31 -16.97
N ARG A 445 1.43 11.21 -16.00
CA ARG A 445 1.91 12.58 -16.13
C ARG A 445 3.43 12.65 -16.14
N LEU A 446 4.11 11.87 -15.31
CA LEU A 446 5.57 11.77 -15.35
C LEU A 446 6.05 11.36 -16.74
N GLY A 447 5.50 10.28 -17.32
CA GLY A 447 5.90 9.83 -18.64
C GLY A 447 5.70 10.90 -19.73
N ARG A 448 4.62 11.72 -19.67
CA ARG A 448 4.44 12.86 -20.60
C ARG A 448 5.56 13.89 -20.46
N VAL A 449 5.93 14.24 -19.23
CA VAL A 449 7.04 15.18 -18.95
C VAL A 449 8.38 14.59 -19.42
N LEU A 450 8.61 13.29 -19.21
CA LEU A 450 9.83 12.61 -19.67
C LEU A 450 9.92 12.52 -21.20
N VAL A 451 8.78 12.30 -21.89
CA VAL A 451 8.72 12.33 -23.36
C VAL A 451 9.03 13.73 -23.88
N ALA A 452 8.54 14.79 -23.22
CA ALA A 452 8.88 16.17 -23.55
C ALA A 452 10.38 16.48 -23.31
N LEU A 453 11.00 15.88 -22.29
CA LEU A 453 12.44 15.98 -22.05
C LEU A 453 13.27 15.26 -23.14
N GLY A 454 12.75 14.16 -23.70
CA GLY A 454 13.34 13.47 -24.86
C GLY A 454 14.61 12.66 -24.58
N ASP A 455 14.96 12.43 -23.31
CA ASP A 455 16.12 11.62 -22.92
C ASP A 455 15.80 10.11 -23.01
N VAL A 456 16.36 9.44 -24.01
CA VAL A 456 16.07 8.02 -24.30
C VAL A 456 16.49 7.07 -23.15
N PRO A 457 17.69 7.18 -22.55
CA PRO A 457 18.06 6.36 -21.40
C PRO A 457 17.09 6.50 -20.21
N LEU A 458 16.63 7.71 -19.92
CA LEU A 458 15.64 7.95 -18.86
C LEU A 458 14.26 7.37 -19.21
N LEU A 459 13.82 7.48 -20.47
CA LEU A 459 12.57 6.85 -20.93
C LEU A 459 12.63 5.32 -20.83
N ARG A 460 13.78 4.70 -21.12
CA ARG A 460 13.98 3.26 -20.90
C ARG A 460 13.90 2.87 -19.44
N ALA A 461 14.51 3.68 -18.57
CA ALA A 461 14.44 3.50 -17.12
C ALA A 461 13.00 3.70 -16.61
N PHE A 462 12.23 4.61 -17.21
CA PHE A 462 10.82 4.82 -16.91
C PHE A 462 9.98 3.59 -17.22
N VAL A 463 10.07 3.05 -18.43
CA VAL A 463 9.35 1.80 -18.80
C VAL A 463 9.75 0.65 -17.88
N ALA A 464 11.03 0.57 -17.50
CA ALA A 464 11.51 -0.44 -16.56
C ALA A 464 11.11 -0.16 -15.09
N ALA A 465 10.62 1.01 -14.72
CA ALA A 465 10.19 1.31 -13.36
C ALA A 465 8.69 1.10 -13.13
N ILE A 466 7.89 1.18 -14.19
CA ILE A 466 6.42 0.99 -14.16
C ILE A 466 6.09 -0.43 -13.67
N ASN A 467 4.98 -0.56 -12.94
CA ASN A 467 4.31 -1.83 -12.69
C ASN A 467 3.12 -2.01 -13.65
N LEU A 468 2.86 -3.23 -14.15
CA LEU A 468 1.69 -3.51 -15.00
C LEU A 468 0.38 -3.10 -14.32
N ARG A 469 0.29 -3.22 -12.99
CA ARG A 469 -0.85 -2.74 -12.20
C ARG A 469 -1.19 -1.27 -12.41
N GLU A 470 -0.18 -0.45 -12.72
CA GLU A 470 -0.33 0.99 -12.95
C GLU A 470 -0.70 1.33 -14.41
N VAL A 471 -0.70 0.34 -15.32
CA VAL A 471 -0.96 0.54 -16.75
C VAL A 471 -2.44 0.67 -17.03
N ASP A 472 -2.97 1.87 -16.81
CA ASP A 472 -4.29 2.26 -17.28
C ASP A 472 -4.31 2.59 -18.79
N ALA A 473 -5.48 2.91 -19.33
CA ALA A 473 -5.65 3.26 -20.74
C ALA A 473 -4.83 4.50 -21.16
N GLN A 474 -4.60 5.46 -20.25
CA GLN A 474 -3.80 6.65 -20.56
C GLN A 474 -2.31 6.34 -20.60
N LEU A 475 -1.81 5.53 -19.65
CA LEU A 475 -0.41 5.08 -19.63
C LEU A 475 -0.13 4.16 -20.82
N GLN A 476 -1.05 3.26 -21.14
CA GLN A 476 -1.00 2.42 -22.34
C GLN A 476 -0.87 3.28 -23.62
N ALA A 477 -1.75 4.27 -23.80
CA ALA A 477 -1.69 5.18 -24.95
C ALA A 477 -0.37 5.97 -25.01
N LEU A 478 0.17 6.35 -23.87
CA LEU A 478 1.47 7.00 -23.75
C LEU A 478 2.62 6.06 -24.16
N LEU A 479 2.63 4.81 -23.69
CA LEU A 479 3.64 3.81 -24.08
C LEU A 479 3.59 3.51 -25.57
N VAL A 480 2.39 3.37 -26.15
CA VAL A 480 2.22 3.23 -27.61
C VAL A 480 2.73 4.46 -28.35
N THR A 481 2.56 5.66 -27.80
CA THR A 481 3.10 6.90 -28.36
C THR A 481 4.64 6.93 -28.30
N MET A 482 5.23 6.46 -27.20
CA MET A 482 6.69 6.32 -27.07
C MET A 482 7.25 5.34 -28.10
N LEU A 483 6.63 4.15 -28.22
CA LEU A 483 6.99 3.16 -29.24
C LEU A 483 6.90 3.75 -30.64
N ARG A 484 5.79 4.45 -30.95
CA ARG A 484 5.61 5.11 -32.24
C ARG A 484 6.69 6.15 -32.55
N HIS A 485 7.09 6.94 -31.56
CA HIS A 485 8.00 8.06 -31.76
C HIS A 485 9.48 7.66 -31.76
N PHE A 486 9.91 6.80 -30.84
CA PHE A 486 11.32 6.43 -30.66
C PHE A 486 11.65 5.05 -31.26
N GLY A 487 10.65 4.24 -31.57
CA GLY A 487 10.82 2.89 -32.10
C GLY A 487 10.85 1.82 -31.01
N TRP A 488 10.24 0.67 -31.29
CA TRP A 488 10.22 -0.48 -30.37
C TRP A 488 11.60 -1.02 -29.98
N PRO A 489 12.67 -1.03 -30.82
CA PRO A 489 13.95 -1.64 -30.42
C PRO A 489 14.62 -0.98 -29.22
N ILE A 490 14.29 0.30 -28.97
CA ILE A 490 14.80 1.06 -27.82
C ILE A 490 14.19 0.54 -26.51
N PHE A 491 12.92 0.15 -26.55
CA PHE A 491 12.13 -0.24 -25.38
C PHE A 491 11.99 -1.75 -25.21
N ASP A 492 12.38 -2.55 -26.20
CA ASP A 492 12.22 -4.01 -26.20
C ASP A 492 12.61 -4.64 -24.87
N ALA A 493 13.87 -4.47 -24.43
CA ALA A 493 14.33 -5.04 -23.16
C ALA A 493 13.51 -4.60 -21.94
N SER A 494 13.09 -3.32 -21.89
CA SER A 494 12.28 -2.80 -20.79
C SER A 494 10.85 -3.34 -20.81
N ILE A 495 10.24 -3.50 -21.98
CA ILE A 495 8.90 -4.10 -22.13
C ILE A 495 8.95 -5.60 -21.85
N GLN A 496 9.95 -6.32 -22.34
CA GLN A 496 10.12 -7.73 -22.00
C GLN A 496 10.30 -7.91 -20.49
N THR A 497 11.14 -7.09 -19.86
CA THR A 497 11.29 -7.11 -18.39
C THR A 497 9.98 -6.79 -17.68
N LEU A 498 9.17 -5.87 -18.22
CA LEU A 498 7.86 -5.54 -17.66
C LEU A 498 6.87 -6.71 -17.77
N LEU A 499 6.83 -7.41 -18.92
CA LEU A 499 5.92 -8.52 -19.18
C LEU A 499 6.37 -9.86 -18.55
N GLN A 500 7.66 -10.02 -18.26
CA GLN A 500 8.24 -11.25 -17.69
C GLN A 500 8.36 -11.23 -16.17
N ARG A 501 8.05 -10.10 -15.52
CA ARG A 501 8.01 -10.05 -14.05
C ARG A 501 7.00 -11.09 -13.55
N PRO A 502 7.32 -11.85 -12.50
CA PRO A 502 6.33 -12.72 -11.89
C PRO A 502 5.21 -11.85 -11.33
N HIS A 503 3.99 -12.11 -11.77
CA HIS A 503 2.78 -11.46 -11.29
C HIS A 503 1.95 -12.46 -10.51
N LEU A 504 1.51 -12.04 -9.32
CA LEU A 504 0.60 -12.83 -8.49
C LEU A 504 -0.86 -12.65 -8.94
N ASP A 505 -1.17 -11.54 -9.63
CA ASP A 505 -2.53 -11.14 -10.00
C ASP A 505 -2.75 -11.25 -11.53
N LEU A 506 -3.87 -11.86 -11.92
CA LEU A 506 -4.33 -11.96 -13.30
C LEU A 506 -4.53 -10.58 -13.95
N LEU A 507 -4.93 -9.58 -13.17
CA LEU A 507 -5.13 -8.21 -13.65
C LEU A 507 -3.85 -7.62 -14.26
N ASP A 508 -2.68 -7.89 -13.66
CA ASP A 508 -1.41 -7.39 -14.19
C ASP A 508 -1.13 -7.95 -15.59
N VAL A 509 -1.36 -9.25 -15.77
CA VAL A 509 -1.17 -9.91 -17.07
C VAL A 509 -2.22 -9.46 -18.07
N GLN A 510 -3.46 -9.22 -17.64
CA GLN A 510 -4.50 -8.57 -18.44
C GLN A 510 -4.05 -7.19 -18.94
N ARG A 511 -3.46 -6.35 -18.08
CA ARG A 511 -2.91 -5.04 -18.50
C ARG A 511 -1.74 -5.20 -19.48
N GLY A 512 -0.88 -6.20 -19.26
CA GLY A 512 0.19 -6.56 -20.18
C GLY A 512 -0.35 -6.95 -21.58
N ALA A 513 -1.35 -7.83 -21.64
CA ALA A 513 -2.01 -8.23 -22.88
C ALA A 513 -2.67 -7.05 -23.57
N GLY A 514 -3.39 -6.21 -22.83
CA GLY A 514 -3.96 -4.96 -23.34
C GLY A 514 -2.88 -4.08 -23.97
N LEU A 515 -1.75 -3.85 -23.30
CA LEU A 515 -0.64 -3.05 -23.84
C LEU A 515 -0.12 -3.61 -25.18
N VAL A 516 0.08 -4.92 -25.28
CA VAL A 516 0.54 -5.57 -26.51
C VAL A 516 -0.53 -5.46 -27.61
N ALA A 517 -1.81 -5.65 -27.29
CA ALA A 517 -2.92 -5.49 -28.22
C ALA A 517 -3.02 -4.04 -28.76
N ALA A 518 -2.76 -3.03 -27.92
CA ALA A 518 -2.72 -1.63 -28.36
C ALA A 518 -1.53 -1.30 -29.29
N CYS A 519 -0.51 -2.17 -29.34
CA CYS A 519 0.63 -2.03 -30.25
C CYS A 519 0.35 -2.59 -31.67
N LEU A 520 -0.68 -3.42 -31.85
CA LEU A 520 -0.99 -4.06 -33.15
C LEU A 520 -1.15 -3.08 -34.33
N PRO A 521 -1.70 -1.86 -34.16
CA PRO A 521 -1.80 -0.88 -35.25
C PRO A 521 -0.48 -0.21 -35.66
N LEU A 522 0.62 -0.43 -34.93
CA LEU A 522 1.89 0.23 -35.18
C LEU A 522 2.61 -0.35 -36.41
N LYS A 523 2.83 0.49 -37.42
CA LYS A 523 3.56 0.14 -38.64
C LYS A 523 5.04 0.49 -38.49
N GLN A 524 5.80 -0.39 -37.86
CA GLN A 524 7.25 -0.24 -37.70
C GLN A 524 8.01 -1.44 -38.30
N PRO A 525 9.26 -1.25 -38.77
CA PRO A 525 10.07 -2.36 -39.24
C PRO A 525 10.23 -3.41 -38.14
N TYR A 526 10.06 -4.68 -38.48
CA TYR A 526 10.35 -5.81 -37.59
C TYR A 526 9.45 -5.84 -36.34
N MET A 527 8.27 -5.19 -36.42
CA MET A 527 7.32 -5.14 -35.31
C MET A 527 6.79 -6.54 -34.95
N ARG A 528 6.74 -7.45 -35.92
CA ARG A 528 6.28 -8.81 -35.69
C ARG A 528 7.18 -9.54 -34.70
N GLU A 529 8.50 -9.37 -34.76
CA GLU A 529 9.43 -9.98 -33.80
C GLU A 529 9.18 -9.51 -32.37
N PHE A 530 8.94 -8.21 -32.18
CA PHE A 530 8.56 -7.64 -30.89
C PHE A 530 7.26 -8.24 -30.35
N LEU A 531 6.21 -8.29 -31.19
CA LEU A 531 4.91 -8.85 -30.81
C LEU A 531 4.99 -10.33 -30.46
N VAL A 532 5.78 -11.12 -31.20
CA VAL A 532 6.00 -12.55 -30.89
C VAL A 532 6.70 -12.70 -29.54
N ALA A 533 7.75 -11.93 -29.27
CA ALA A 533 8.46 -11.99 -27.99
C ALA A 533 7.56 -11.59 -26.82
N ALA A 534 6.80 -10.50 -26.97
CA ALA A 534 5.85 -10.02 -25.96
C ALA A 534 4.70 -11.03 -25.72
N TYR A 535 4.17 -11.62 -26.77
CA TYR A 535 3.13 -12.66 -26.68
C TYR A 535 3.63 -13.90 -25.94
N ASN A 536 4.87 -14.34 -26.22
CA ASN A 536 5.47 -15.46 -25.50
C ASN A 536 5.68 -15.18 -24.01
N ALA A 537 6.11 -13.96 -23.67
CA ALA A 537 6.23 -13.55 -22.28
C ALA A 537 4.87 -13.63 -21.56
N LEU A 538 3.80 -13.16 -22.21
CA LEU A 538 2.43 -13.27 -21.68
C LEU A 538 1.98 -14.72 -21.52
N LEU A 539 2.20 -15.59 -22.51
CA LEU A 539 1.86 -17.02 -22.39
C LEU A 539 2.57 -17.70 -21.21
N GLN A 540 3.84 -17.33 -20.96
CA GLN A 540 4.57 -17.83 -19.80
C GLN A 540 3.93 -17.36 -18.49
N GLN A 541 3.55 -16.09 -18.37
CA GLN A 541 2.87 -15.60 -17.16
C GLN A 541 1.50 -16.26 -16.95
N VAL A 542 0.70 -16.42 -18.01
CA VAL A 542 -0.60 -17.10 -17.92
C VAL A 542 -0.44 -18.56 -17.44
N SER A 543 0.69 -19.20 -17.73
CA SER A 543 0.96 -20.57 -17.26
C SER A 543 1.29 -20.67 -15.76
N THR A 544 1.67 -19.55 -15.12
CA THR A 544 2.11 -19.52 -13.72
C THR A 544 1.08 -18.93 -12.76
N ILE A 545 0.10 -18.17 -13.26
CA ILE A 545 -0.89 -17.51 -12.39
C ILE A 545 -1.81 -18.55 -11.77
N ALA A 546 -1.97 -18.44 -10.45
CA ALA A 546 -3.05 -19.06 -9.72
C ALA A 546 -4.01 -17.97 -9.25
N MET A 547 -5.30 -18.08 -9.60
CA MET A 547 -6.45 -17.39 -8.99
C MET A 547 -6.88 -16.01 -9.56
N SER A 548 -8.17 -15.74 -9.36
CA SER A 548 -9.07 -14.67 -9.86
C SER A 548 -9.65 -14.83 -11.28
N THR A 549 -10.96 -14.65 -11.42
CA THR A 549 -11.73 -14.82 -12.68
C THR A 549 -12.16 -13.50 -13.33
N SER A 550 -12.24 -12.40 -12.58
CA SER A 550 -12.87 -11.15 -13.04
C SER A 550 -12.15 -10.49 -14.22
N SER A 551 -10.81 -10.60 -14.29
CA SER A 551 -9.98 -10.03 -15.36
C SER A 551 -9.72 -10.98 -16.54
N ALA A 552 -10.22 -12.21 -16.46
CA ALA A 552 -9.90 -13.26 -17.42
C ALA A 552 -10.53 -13.02 -18.80
N ILE A 553 -11.69 -12.37 -18.85
CA ILE A 553 -12.42 -12.07 -20.10
C ILE A 553 -11.61 -11.11 -20.96
N GLU A 554 -11.18 -9.98 -20.40
CA GLU A 554 -10.37 -8.97 -21.10
C GLU A 554 -9.00 -9.53 -21.49
N LEU A 555 -8.37 -10.32 -20.60
CA LEU A 555 -7.10 -10.97 -20.89
C LEU A 555 -7.23 -11.88 -22.12
N LEU A 556 -8.20 -12.80 -22.10
CA LEU A 556 -8.41 -13.75 -23.19
C LEU A 556 -8.77 -13.01 -24.49
N ARG A 557 -9.61 -11.98 -24.42
CA ARG A 557 -9.96 -11.13 -25.57
C ARG A 557 -8.71 -10.52 -26.20
N ASP A 558 -7.86 -9.90 -25.39
CA ASP A 558 -6.67 -9.20 -25.88
C ASP A 558 -5.61 -10.19 -26.40
N MET A 559 -5.47 -11.36 -25.76
CA MET A 559 -4.61 -12.46 -26.24
C MET A 559 -5.08 -13.03 -27.59
N LEU A 560 -6.39 -13.22 -27.79
CA LEU A 560 -6.97 -13.66 -29.07
C LEU A 560 -6.73 -12.65 -30.20
N LEU A 561 -6.81 -11.35 -29.89
CA LEU A 561 -6.49 -10.28 -30.86
C LEU A 561 -5.02 -10.33 -31.29
N ILE A 562 -4.11 -10.55 -30.33
CA ILE A 562 -2.68 -10.68 -30.61
C ILE A 562 -2.42 -11.94 -31.46
N GLU A 563 -2.96 -13.09 -31.06
CA GLU A 563 -2.80 -14.37 -31.78
C GLU A 563 -3.29 -14.26 -33.23
N ALA A 564 -4.48 -13.69 -33.43
CA ALA A 564 -5.01 -13.54 -34.77
C ALA A 564 -4.25 -12.53 -35.63
N HIS A 565 -3.76 -11.43 -35.05
CA HIS A 565 -2.89 -10.52 -35.78
C HIS A 565 -1.58 -11.20 -36.21
N LEU A 566 -0.97 -11.99 -35.32
CA LEU A 566 0.24 -12.76 -35.63
C LEU A 566 0.01 -13.83 -36.70
N ASN A 567 -1.19 -14.41 -36.76
CA ASN A 567 -1.60 -15.36 -37.78
C ASN A 567 -1.90 -14.68 -39.12
N GLN A 568 -2.62 -13.56 -39.14
CA GLN A 568 -2.92 -12.80 -40.36
C GLN A 568 -1.64 -12.26 -41.03
N THR A 569 -0.69 -11.76 -40.23
CA THR A 569 0.58 -11.19 -40.75
C THR A 569 1.60 -12.24 -41.17
N ARG A 570 1.36 -13.53 -40.89
CA ARG A 570 2.29 -14.63 -41.20
C ARG A 570 2.53 -14.77 -42.70
N ASP A 571 1.47 -14.68 -43.50
CA ASP A 571 1.52 -15.01 -44.93
C ASP A 571 1.72 -13.78 -45.83
N ASP A 572 1.26 -12.60 -45.39
CA ASP A 572 1.16 -11.41 -46.24
C ASP A 572 2.33 -10.42 -46.13
N ASP A 573 3.16 -10.49 -45.07
CA ASP A 573 4.01 -9.35 -44.71
C ASP A 573 5.51 -9.69 -44.57
N ARG A 574 6.16 -9.99 -45.70
CA ARG A 574 7.64 -10.17 -45.78
C ARG A 574 8.42 -8.96 -45.28
N GLU A 575 7.84 -7.76 -45.35
CA GLU A 575 8.48 -6.51 -44.95
C GLU A 575 8.41 -6.29 -43.42
N SER A 576 7.40 -6.86 -42.76
CA SER A 576 7.27 -6.81 -41.30
C SER A 576 8.26 -7.67 -40.51
N MET A 577 8.98 -8.61 -41.15
CA MET A 577 9.94 -9.49 -40.48
C MET A 577 11.37 -9.27 -40.95
N TYR A 578 12.30 -9.10 -40.01
CA TYR A 578 13.74 -9.00 -40.27
C TYR A 578 14.24 -10.23 -41.01
N LEU A 579 13.86 -11.42 -40.53
CA LEU A 579 14.21 -12.68 -41.20
C LEU A 579 13.48 -12.85 -42.54
N GLY A 580 12.24 -12.33 -42.66
CA GLY A 580 11.47 -12.31 -43.91
C GLY A 580 12.19 -11.61 -45.05
N THR A 581 12.93 -10.54 -44.73
CA THR A 581 13.75 -9.82 -45.72
C THR A 581 15.05 -10.52 -46.11
N ARG A 582 15.49 -11.56 -45.37
CA ARG A 582 16.83 -12.17 -45.53
C ARG A 582 16.82 -13.66 -45.82
N LEU A 583 15.73 -14.36 -45.53
CA LEU A 583 15.61 -15.81 -45.65
C LEU A 583 14.42 -16.19 -46.55
N PRO A 584 14.47 -17.36 -47.23
CA PRO A 584 13.32 -17.89 -47.95
C PRO A 584 12.12 -18.09 -47.00
N LEU A 585 10.91 -17.82 -47.49
CA LEU A 585 9.68 -17.87 -46.67
C LEU A 585 9.49 -19.23 -45.96
N GLY A 586 9.83 -20.35 -46.61
CA GLY A 586 9.76 -21.67 -45.99
C GLY A 586 10.68 -21.83 -44.76
N VAL A 587 11.87 -21.20 -44.77
CA VAL A 587 12.77 -21.19 -43.62
C VAL A 587 12.23 -20.28 -42.51
N VAL A 588 11.67 -19.12 -42.87
CA VAL A 588 11.04 -18.20 -41.91
C VAL A 588 9.83 -18.85 -41.23
N HIS A 589 9.01 -19.59 -41.99
CA HIS A 589 7.89 -20.36 -41.45
C HIS A 589 8.37 -21.45 -40.49
N HIS A 590 9.46 -22.15 -40.83
CA HIS A 590 10.05 -23.17 -39.96
C HIS A 590 10.63 -22.58 -38.67
N ILE A 591 11.34 -21.44 -38.74
CA ILE A 591 11.83 -20.75 -37.54
C ILE A 591 10.66 -20.27 -36.68
N SER A 592 9.64 -19.65 -37.31
CA SER A 592 8.46 -19.15 -36.61
C SER A 592 7.70 -20.25 -35.88
N SER A 593 7.69 -21.49 -36.38
CA SER A 593 7.07 -22.62 -35.67
C SER A 593 7.79 -23.03 -34.39
N PHE A 594 9.05 -22.65 -34.19
CA PHE A 594 9.75 -22.83 -32.90
C PHE A 594 9.60 -21.62 -31.98
N LEU A 595 9.36 -20.44 -32.54
CA LEU A 595 9.22 -19.19 -31.79
C LEU A 595 7.81 -18.98 -31.23
N CYS A 596 6.79 -19.72 -31.67
CA CYS A 596 5.46 -19.75 -31.06
C CYS A 596 5.27 -21.12 -30.38
N PRO A 597 5.74 -21.30 -29.13
CA PRO A 597 5.84 -22.61 -28.50
C PRO A 597 4.50 -23.25 -28.10
N GLY A 598 3.36 -22.56 -28.21
CA GLY A 598 2.04 -23.13 -27.94
C GLY A 598 0.91 -22.34 -28.59
N ALA A 599 -0.22 -23.01 -28.87
CA ALA A 599 -1.46 -22.31 -29.20
C ALA A 599 -2.08 -21.78 -27.91
N LEU A 600 -2.68 -20.58 -27.94
CA LEU A 600 -3.45 -20.09 -26.79
C LEU A 600 -4.56 -21.09 -26.40
N ALA A 601 -5.11 -21.80 -27.38
CA ALA A 601 -6.04 -22.90 -27.18
C ALA A 601 -5.51 -23.99 -26.24
N ASP A 602 -4.22 -24.32 -26.29
CA ASP A 602 -3.63 -25.34 -25.41
C ASP A 602 -3.61 -24.84 -23.96
N MET A 603 -3.25 -23.56 -23.75
CA MET A 603 -3.21 -22.92 -22.43
C MET A 603 -4.59 -22.79 -21.80
N VAL A 604 -5.57 -22.36 -22.60
CA VAL A 604 -6.97 -22.22 -22.18
C VAL A 604 -7.60 -23.57 -21.79
N CYS A 605 -7.03 -24.68 -22.26
CA CYS A 605 -7.52 -26.03 -21.93
C CYS A 605 -6.84 -26.69 -20.70
N LEU A 606 -5.73 -26.16 -20.18
CA LEU A 606 -4.92 -26.86 -19.16
C LEU A 606 -5.43 -26.70 -17.71
N PRO A 607 -5.97 -25.54 -17.29
CA PRO A 607 -6.75 -25.41 -16.06
C PRO A 607 -8.18 -24.90 -16.35
N PRO A 608 -9.22 -25.76 -16.28
CA PRO A 608 -10.59 -25.36 -16.62
C PRO A 608 -11.19 -24.31 -15.66
N TRP A 609 -10.58 -24.09 -14.50
CA TRP A 609 -11.04 -23.13 -13.50
C TRP A 609 -10.57 -21.70 -13.76
N VAL A 610 -9.46 -21.48 -14.50
CA VAL A 610 -9.00 -20.13 -14.86
C VAL A 610 -9.73 -19.59 -16.09
N PHE A 611 -9.96 -20.45 -17.08
CA PHE A 611 -10.66 -20.09 -18.32
C PHE A 611 -11.92 -20.92 -18.47
N ASP A 612 -12.88 -20.69 -17.58
CA ASP A 612 -14.17 -21.36 -17.66
C ASP A 612 -14.79 -21.14 -19.05
N PRO A 613 -15.20 -22.21 -19.77
CA PRO A 613 -15.71 -22.08 -21.11
C PRO A 613 -16.98 -21.22 -21.23
N ILE A 614 -17.83 -21.19 -20.21
CA ILE A 614 -19.11 -20.49 -20.20
C ILE A 614 -18.91 -19.06 -19.71
N HIS A 615 -18.23 -18.87 -18.58
CA HIS A 615 -18.09 -17.57 -17.92
C HIS A 615 -16.97 -16.70 -18.48
N ILE A 616 -15.99 -17.29 -19.14
CA ILE A 616 -14.80 -16.56 -19.59
C ILE A 616 -14.62 -16.66 -21.11
N ILE A 617 -14.55 -17.87 -21.65
CA ILE A 617 -14.28 -18.06 -23.09
C ILE A 617 -15.42 -17.51 -23.95
N ALA A 618 -16.68 -17.85 -23.66
CA ALA A 618 -17.82 -17.39 -24.46
C ALA A 618 -17.96 -15.85 -24.49
N PRO A 619 -17.92 -15.12 -23.34
CA PRO A 619 -17.91 -13.66 -23.35
C PRO A 619 -16.74 -13.05 -24.12
N ALA A 620 -15.52 -13.59 -23.96
CA ALA A 620 -14.35 -13.09 -24.66
C ALA A 620 -14.48 -13.24 -26.19
N ILE A 621 -14.97 -14.39 -26.67
CA ILE A 621 -15.23 -14.61 -28.10
C ILE A 621 -16.33 -13.68 -28.60
N ARG A 622 -17.43 -13.52 -27.85
CA ARG A 622 -18.53 -12.63 -28.21
C ARG A 622 -18.07 -11.18 -28.36
N ALA A 623 -17.19 -10.71 -27.48
CA ALA A 623 -16.58 -9.38 -27.59
C ALA A 623 -15.80 -9.19 -28.90
N LEU A 624 -15.35 -10.29 -29.52
CA LEU A 624 -14.59 -10.33 -30.77
C LEU A 624 -15.43 -10.69 -32.00
N ARG A 625 -16.76 -10.70 -31.92
CA ARG A 625 -17.66 -11.08 -33.04
C ARG A 625 -17.38 -10.38 -34.38
N ASN A 626 -16.81 -9.17 -34.34
CA ASN A 626 -16.50 -8.39 -35.53
C ASN A 626 -15.06 -8.61 -36.06
N ALA A 627 -14.23 -9.35 -35.34
CA ALA A 627 -12.86 -9.64 -35.73
C ALA A 627 -12.80 -10.94 -36.57
N SER A 628 -12.03 -10.93 -37.65
CA SER A 628 -11.80 -12.12 -38.48
C SER A 628 -10.82 -13.07 -37.79
N LEU A 629 -11.32 -13.88 -36.86
CA LEU A 629 -10.53 -14.79 -36.02
C LEU A 629 -10.84 -16.27 -36.33
N PRO A 630 -9.85 -17.17 -36.26
CA PRO A 630 -10.08 -18.61 -36.34
C PRO A 630 -10.64 -19.16 -35.01
N LEU A 631 -11.92 -18.90 -34.73
CA LEU A 631 -12.57 -19.20 -33.44
C LEU A 631 -12.91 -20.69 -33.22
N GLN A 632 -12.78 -21.53 -34.24
CA GLN A 632 -13.24 -22.94 -34.22
C GLN A 632 -12.72 -23.78 -33.04
N PRO A 633 -11.44 -23.70 -32.64
CA PRO A 633 -10.94 -24.47 -31.50
C PRO A 633 -11.67 -24.12 -30.20
N TYR A 634 -11.95 -22.83 -29.98
CA TYR A 634 -12.60 -22.35 -28.76
C TYR A 634 -14.11 -22.64 -28.75
N LEU A 635 -14.78 -22.54 -29.91
CA LEU A 635 -16.18 -22.93 -30.05
C LEU A 635 -16.38 -24.42 -29.71
N ALA A 636 -15.45 -25.29 -30.11
CA ALA A 636 -15.51 -26.72 -29.75
C ALA A 636 -15.37 -26.96 -28.23
N VAL A 637 -14.57 -26.14 -27.54
CA VAL A 637 -14.42 -26.18 -26.08
C VAL A 637 -15.71 -25.75 -25.39
N ILE A 638 -16.32 -24.65 -25.85
CA ILE A 638 -17.62 -24.15 -25.35
C ILE A 638 -18.69 -25.22 -25.56
N ASP A 639 -18.84 -25.77 -26.76
CA ASP A 639 -19.82 -26.80 -27.08
C ASP A 639 -19.69 -28.03 -26.17
N GLY A 640 -18.45 -28.43 -25.87
CA GLY A 640 -18.15 -29.51 -24.95
C GLY A 640 -18.57 -29.21 -23.51
N ALA A 641 -18.35 -27.98 -23.04
CA ALA A 641 -18.71 -27.54 -21.70
C ALA A 641 -20.22 -27.39 -21.52
N VAL A 642 -20.90 -26.75 -22.48
CA VAL A 642 -22.36 -26.60 -22.49
C VAL A 642 -23.06 -27.96 -22.42
N LYS A 643 -22.58 -28.94 -23.20
CA LYS A 643 -23.12 -30.31 -23.15
C LYS A 643 -22.97 -30.97 -21.80
N ARG A 644 -21.91 -30.67 -21.04
CA ARG A 644 -21.68 -31.21 -19.68
C ARG A 644 -22.53 -30.47 -18.65
N ALA A 645 -22.56 -29.14 -18.69
CA ALA A 645 -23.35 -28.32 -17.78
C ALA A 645 -24.84 -28.69 -17.85
N LEU A 646 -25.39 -28.89 -19.06
CA LEU A 646 -26.79 -29.30 -19.27
C LEU A 646 -27.10 -30.77 -18.94
N GLN A 647 -26.12 -31.54 -18.46
CA GLN A 647 -26.33 -32.90 -17.93
C GLN A 647 -26.46 -32.94 -16.41
N ILE A 648 -26.03 -31.88 -15.71
CA ILE A 648 -26.05 -31.80 -14.25
C ILE A 648 -27.28 -30.95 -13.86
N PRO A 649 -28.23 -31.49 -13.07
CA PRO A 649 -29.32 -30.69 -12.53
C PRO A 649 -28.77 -29.57 -11.65
N ALA A 650 -29.04 -28.34 -12.04
CA ALA A 650 -28.60 -27.08 -11.45
C ALA A 650 -28.40 -27.06 -9.93
N ARG A 651 -27.14 -26.95 -9.50
CA ARG A 651 -26.74 -26.16 -8.33
C ARG A 651 -25.82 -25.09 -8.91
N HIS A 652 -26.38 -23.94 -9.22
CA HIS A 652 -25.69 -22.90 -9.98
C HIS A 652 -25.44 -21.72 -9.07
N ASP A 653 -24.23 -21.64 -8.54
CA ASP A 653 -23.62 -20.38 -8.09
C ASP A 653 -23.05 -19.61 -9.30
N ASP A 654 -23.63 -19.81 -10.50
CA ASP A 654 -23.04 -19.44 -11.79
C ASP A 654 -23.49 -18.04 -12.27
N LEU A 655 -22.53 -17.22 -12.71
CA LEU A 655 -22.76 -15.87 -13.25
C LEU A 655 -23.54 -15.89 -14.58
N SER A 656 -24.72 -15.30 -14.60
CA SER A 656 -25.66 -15.18 -15.74
C SER A 656 -25.07 -14.63 -17.06
N HIS A 657 -24.11 -13.70 -16.96
CA HIS A 657 -23.44 -13.08 -18.11
C HIS A 657 -22.77 -14.10 -19.05
N GLY A 658 -22.22 -15.18 -18.51
CA GLY A 658 -21.55 -16.23 -19.29
C GLY A 658 -22.53 -16.98 -20.20
N TRP A 659 -23.67 -17.38 -19.64
CA TRP A 659 -24.74 -18.07 -20.38
C TRP A 659 -25.36 -17.20 -21.47
N ALA A 660 -25.51 -15.89 -21.23
CA ALA A 660 -26.00 -14.98 -22.25
C ALA A 660 -25.05 -14.97 -23.47
N ALA A 661 -23.73 -14.98 -23.24
CA ALA A 661 -22.75 -15.05 -24.31
C ALA A 661 -22.80 -16.39 -25.09
N VAL A 662 -22.96 -17.53 -24.39
CA VAL A 662 -23.14 -18.85 -25.01
C VAL A 662 -24.35 -18.86 -25.93
N LEU A 663 -25.50 -18.36 -25.47
CA LEU A 663 -26.74 -18.33 -26.24
C LEU A 663 -26.61 -17.44 -27.49
N VAL A 664 -25.94 -16.29 -27.38
CA VAL A 664 -25.66 -15.43 -28.55
C VAL A 664 -24.81 -16.18 -29.59
N LEU A 665 -23.69 -16.79 -29.18
CA LEU A 665 -22.82 -17.53 -30.08
C LEU A 665 -23.55 -18.70 -30.75
N HIS A 666 -24.44 -19.37 -30.02
CA HIS A 666 -25.28 -20.43 -30.58
C HIS A 666 -26.28 -19.88 -31.61
N LEU A 667 -27.01 -18.81 -31.29
CA LEU A 667 -27.98 -18.20 -32.19
C LEU A 667 -27.34 -17.65 -33.47
N GLU A 668 -26.08 -17.19 -33.40
CA GLU A 668 -25.33 -16.70 -34.56
C GLU A 668 -24.79 -17.83 -35.45
N THR A 669 -24.49 -19.00 -34.90
CA THR A 669 -23.88 -20.12 -35.63
C THR A 669 -24.89 -21.05 -36.29
N VAL A 670 -26.09 -21.20 -35.71
CA VAL A 670 -27.09 -22.14 -36.22
C VAL A 670 -28.10 -21.43 -37.13
N ASN A 671 -28.10 -21.78 -38.42
CA ASN A 671 -29.05 -21.25 -39.43
C ASN A 671 -30.50 -21.73 -39.24
N ALA A 672 -30.75 -22.67 -38.33
CA ALA A 672 -32.06 -23.20 -37.98
C ALA A 672 -32.21 -23.08 -36.46
N VAL A 673 -33.40 -22.72 -35.99
CA VAL A 673 -33.69 -22.59 -34.56
C VAL A 673 -33.55 -23.98 -33.95
N ASP A 674 -32.41 -24.25 -33.32
CA ASP A 674 -32.23 -25.46 -32.52
C ASP A 674 -32.92 -25.21 -31.16
N ASP A 675 -34.22 -25.46 -31.12
CA ASP A 675 -35.06 -25.30 -29.94
C ASP A 675 -34.54 -26.13 -28.74
N GLU A 676 -33.70 -27.15 -28.98
CA GLU A 676 -33.24 -28.09 -27.96
C GLU A 676 -32.35 -27.42 -26.90
N LEU A 677 -31.40 -26.56 -27.29
CA LEU A 677 -30.48 -25.92 -26.34
C LEU A 677 -31.22 -24.96 -25.41
N LEU A 678 -32.00 -24.04 -26.00
CA LEU A 678 -32.79 -23.05 -25.25
C LEU A 678 -33.80 -23.74 -24.33
N THR A 679 -34.55 -24.70 -24.85
CA THR A 679 -35.53 -25.45 -24.05
C THR A 679 -34.87 -26.17 -22.90
N ARG A 680 -33.70 -26.81 -23.13
CA ARG A 680 -32.99 -27.56 -22.10
C ARG A 680 -32.39 -26.65 -21.04
N PHE A 681 -31.73 -25.56 -21.43
CA PHE A 681 -31.15 -24.59 -20.49
C PHE A 681 -32.22 -24.02 -19.55
N PHE A 682 -33.30 -23.46 -20.11
CA PHE A 682 -34.36 -22.86 -19.29
C PHE A 682 -35.21 -23.87 -18.51
N ALA A 683 -35.21 -25.15 -18.92
CA ALA A 683 -35.82 -26.22 -18.13
C ALA A 683 -34.99 -26.63 -16.92
N THR A 684 -33.67 -26.38 -16.92
CA THR A 684 -32.76 -26.79 -15.85
C THR A 684 -32.23 -25.64 -15.00
N CYS A 685 -32.15 -24.42 -15.53
CA CYS A 685 -31.53 -23.29 -14.83
C CYS A 685 -32.40 -22.77 -13.67
N ASP A 686 -31.74 -22.14 -12.68
CA ASP A 686 -32.44 -21.33 -11.70
C ASP A 686 -33.20 -20.19 -12.38
N ARG A 687 -34.33 -19.78 -11.81
CA ARG A 687 -35.23 -18.79 -12.39
C ARG A 687 -34.62 -17.39 -12.39
N ALA A 688 -33.91 -17.00 -11.34
CA ALA A 688 -33.25 -15.69 -11.28
C ALA A 688 -32.12 -15.61 -12.32
N ILE A 689 -31.29 -16.66 -12.40
CA ILE A 689 -30.24 -16.77 -13.43
C ILE A 689 -30.84 -16.74 -14.84
N GLY A 690 -31.93 -17.47 -15.07
CA GLY A 690 -32.64 -17.49 -16.35
C GLY A 690 -33.18 -16.10 -16.73
N ILE A 691 -33.77 -15.37 -15.79
CA ILE A 691 -34.24 -14.00 -16.00
C ILE A 691 -33.08 -13.07 -16.35
N GLU A 692 -31.99 -13.12 -15.58
CA GLU A 692 -30.83 -12.26 -15.79
C GLU A 692 -30.13 -12.54 -17.13
N THR A 693 -29.96 -13.82 -17.46
CA THR A 693 -29.42 -14.26 -18.76
C THR A 693 -30.23 -13.70 -19.93
N ILE A 694 -31.57 -13.73 -19.84
CA ILE A 694 -32.45 -13.18 -20.88
C ILE A 694 -32.37 -11.65 -20.92
N TYR A 695 -32.28 -11.00 -19.77
CA TYR A 695 -32.11 -9.55 -19.68
C TYR A 695 -30.82 -9.09 -20.36
N ASP A 696 -29.69 -9.76 -20.11
CA ASP A 696 -28.42 -9.46 -20.79
C ASP A 696 -28.50 -9.69 -22.29
N LEU A 697 -29.16 -10.78 -22.71
CA LEU A 697 -29.37 -11.09 -24.11
C LEU A 697 -30.19 -9.98 -24.80
N ALA A 698 -31.27 -9.52 -24.15
CA ALA A 698 -32.16 -8.49 -24.66
C ALA A 698 -31.47 -7.12 -24.75
N THR A 699 -30.67 -6.75 -23.75
CA THR A 699 -30.04 -5.43 -23.67
C THR A 699 -28.78 -5.32 -24.52
N GLN A 700 -27.98 -6.39 -24.61
CA GLN A 700 -26.66 -6.33 -25.25
C GLN A 700 -26.65 -6.93 -26.67
N SER A 701 -27.62 -7.78 -27.02
CA SER A 701 -27.60 -8.58 -28.25
C SER A 701 -28.97 -8.72 -28.93
N LEU A 702 -29.85 -7.73 -28.82
CA LEU A 702 -31.20 -7.78 -29.40
C LEU A 702 -31.23 -8.20 -30.88
N ASP A 703 -30.27 -7.70 -31.68
CA ASP A 703 -30.16 -7.99 -33.11
C ASP A 703 -29.86 -9.47 -33.42
N ALA A 704 -29.25 -10.19 -32.48
CA ALA A 704 -28.91 -11.61 -32.63
C ALA A 704 -30.07 -12.53 -32.26
N VAL A 705 -31.16 -12.02 -31.67
CA VAL A 705 -32.30 -12.83 -31.20
C VAL A 705 -33.44 -12.82 -32.22
N PRO A 706 -33.73 -13.94 -32.91
CA PRO A 706 -34.86 -14.04 -33.84
C PRO A 706 -36.21 -13.83 -33.13
N LEU A 707 -37.19 -13.26 -33.84
CA LEU A 707 -38.50 -12.92 -33.26
C LEU A 707 -39.21 -14.11 -32.58
N ASN A 708 -39.13 -15.30 -33.17
CA ASN A 708 -39.74 -16.50 -32.59
C ASN A 708 -39.06 -16.91 -31.27
N VAL A 709 -37.74 -16.70 -31.16
CA VAL A 709 -37.00 -16.93 -29.91
C VAL A 709 -37.40 -15.89 -28.87
N ARG A 710 -37.55 -14.61 -29.25
CA ARG A 710 -38.03 -13.55 -28.34
C ARG A 710 -39.37 -13.91 -27.69
N THR A 711 -40.32 -14.43 -28.48
CA THR A 711 -41.62 -14.88 -27.95
C THR A 711 -41.49 -16.02 -26.94
N PHE A 712 -40.61 -17.00 -27.22
CA PHE A 712 -40.33 -18.09 -26.28
C PHE A 712 -39.69 -17.59 -24.98
N LEU A 713 -38.69 -16.72 -25.07
CA LEU A 713 -38.02 -16.12 -23.92
C LEU A 713 -38.97 -15.25 -23.09
N ALA A 714 -39.85 -14.49 -23.73
CA ALA A 714 -40.87 -13.69 -23.05
C ALA A 714 -41.85 -14.56 -22.24
N GLN A 715 -42.26 -15.72 -22.78
CA GLN A 715 -43.11 -16.67 -22.05
C GLN A 715 -42.39 -17.24 -20.83
N TYR A 716 -41.10 -17.59 -20.98
CA TYR A 716 -40.29 -18.04 -19.85
C TYR A 716 -40.14 -16.93 -18.79
N LEU A 717 -39.81 -15.69 -19.17
CA LEU A 717 -39.66 -14.55 -18.26
C LEU A 717 -40.92 -14.35 -17.40
N VAL A 718 -42.09 -14.36 -18.04
CA VAL A 718 -43.37 -14.19 -17.34
C VAL A 718 -43.61 -15.32 -16.35
N GLN A 719 -43.35 -16.57 -16.75
CA GLN A 719 -43.49 -17.72 -15.87
C GLN A 719 -42.50 -17.67 -14.70
N ALA A 720 -41.21 -17.47 -14.99
CA ALA A 720 -40.13 -17.46 -14.01
C ALA A 720 -40.30 -16.34 -12.98
N ALA A 721 -40.57 -15.11 -13.42
CA ALA A 721 -40.76 -13.97 -12.52
C ALA A 721 -42.04 -14.11 -11.68
N THR A 722 -43.13 -14.62 -12.27
CA THR A 722 -44.36 -14.91 -11.51
C THR A 722 -44.09 -15.93 -10.41
N THR A 723 -43.38 -17.01 -10.74
CA THR A 723 -43.05 -18.06 -9.76
C THR A 723 -42.09 -17.57 -8.68
N LEU A 724 -41.07 -16.78 -9.03
CA LEU A 724 -40.13 -16.20 -8.06
C LEU A 724 -40.86 -15.33 -7.03
N VAL A 725 -41.86 -14.56 -7.46
CA VAL A 725 -42.67 -13.71 -6.57
C VAL A 725 -43.60 -14.54 -5.66
N THR A 726 -44.07 -15.70 -6.13
CA THR A 726 -44.98 -16.56 -5.36
C THR A 726 -44.28 -17.50 -4.40
N ASP A 727 -43.07 -17.95 -4.75
CA ASP A 727 -42.35 -19.02 -4.05
C ASP A 727 -41.35 -18.49 -3.01
N ASN A 728 -40.93 -17.22 -3.06
CA ASN A 728 -39.94 -16.69 -2.12
C ASN A 728 -40.44 -16.64 -0.67
N ASP A 729 -39.74 -17.38 0.19
CA ASP A 729 -39.81 -17.25 1.65
C ASP A 729 -39.26 -15.87 2.09
N GLU A 730 -39.65 -15.40 3.27
CA GLU A 730 -39.68 -13.99 3.69
C GLU A 730 -38.32 -13.24 3.76
N ASP A 731 -37.19 -13.91 3.55
CA ASP A 731 -35.86 -13.38 3.88
C ASP A 731 -35.09 -12.71 2.70
N GLU A 732 -35.48 -12.92 1.44
CA GLU A 732 -34.75 -12.42 0.25
C GLU A 732 -35.56 -11.52 -0.70
N ASP A 733 -36.40 -10.64 -0.15
CA ASP A 733 -37.22 -9.71 -0.96
C ASP A 733 -36.37 -8.74 -1.85
N GLY A 734 -35.04 -8.69 -1.70
CA GLY A 734 -34.13 -7.81 -2.46
C GLY A 734 -33.86 -8.32 -3.87
N GLY A 735 -33.39 -9.57 -3.99
CA GLY A 735 -33.08 -10.20 -5.27
C GLY A 735 -34.33 -10.41 -6.14
N MET A 736 -35.48 -10.64 -5.52
CA MET A 736 -36.76 -10.83 -6.21
C MET A 736 -37.23 -9.57 -6.95
N VAL A 737 -37.22 -8.40 -6.33
CA VAL A 737 -37.63 -7.14 -7.00
C VAL A 737 -36.67 -6.78 -8.14
N ALA A 738 -35.35 -6.98 -7.93
CA ALA A 738 -34.36 -6.77 -8.97
C ALA A 738 -34.58 -7.70 -10.18
N SER A 739 -34.87 -8.98 -9.94
CA SER A 739 -35.19 -9.96 -10.99
C SER A 739 -36.47 -9.58 -11.73
N VAL A 740 -37.53 -9.15 -11.02
CA VAL A 740 -38.77 -8.68 -11.65
C VAL A 740 -38.52 -7.45 -12.54
N ALA A 741 -37.71 -6.50 -12.08
CA ALA A 741 -37.34 -5.32 -12.86
C ALA A 741 -36.56 -5.70 -14.13
N LYS A 742 -35.56 -6.60 -14.02
CA LYS A 742 -34.80 -7.15 -15.14
C LYS A 742 -35.71 -7.89 -16.14
N ALA A 743 -36.62 -8.74 -15.65
CA ALA A 743 -37.59 -9.45 -16.49
C ALA A 743 -38.46 -8.48 -17.28
N TRP A 744 -38.96 -7.42 -16.62
CA TRP A 744 -39.78 -6.42 -17.29
C TRP A 744 -39.01 -5.63 -18.35
N ALA A 745 -37.81 -5.15 -18.00
CA ALA A 745 -36.96 -4.42 -18.95
C ALA A 745 -36.63 -5.28 -20.19
N ALA A 746 -36.45 -6.60 -20.00
CA ALA A 746 -36.25 -7.53 -21.10
C ALA A 746 -37.51 -7.68 -22.00
N LEU A 747 -38.71 -7.71 -21.40
CA LEU A 747 -39.97 -7.71 -22.17
C LEU A 747 -40.14 -6.44 -22.99
N GLU A 748 -39.84 -5.27 -22.42
CA GLU A 748 -39.86 -3.99 -23.14
C GLU A 748 -38.83 -3.97 -24.27
N ALA A 749 -37.60 -4.43 -24.02
CA ALA A 749 -36.57 -4.53 -25.06
C ALA A 749 -36.96 -5.48 -26.21
N PHE A 750 -37.81 -6.47 -25.96
CA PHE A 750 -38.37 -7.35 -26.98
C PHE A 750 -39.62 -6.82 -27.68
N ASP A 751 -40.15 -5.65 -27.29
CA ASP A 751 -41.46 -5.13 -27.70
C ASP A 751 -42.63 -6.09 -27.36
N LEU A 752 -42.56 -6.74 -26.19
CA LEU A 752 -43.52 -7.74 -25.70
C LEU A 752 -43.99 -7.45 -24.25
N ASP A 753 -44.10 -6.18 -23.87
CA ASP A 753 -44.56 -5.76 -22.54
C ASP A 753 -46.04 -6.11 -22.27
N ASP A 754 -46.81 -6.36 -23.33
CA ASP A 754 -48.22 -6.77 -23.27
C ASP A 754 -48.44 -8.15 -22.62
N VAL A 755 -47.41 -9.01 -22.61
CA VAL A 755 -47.46 -10.31 -21.91
C VAL A 755 -47.08 -10.23 -20.42
N GLY A 756 -46.59 -9.07 -19.95
CA GLY A 756 -46.18 -8.82 -18.57
C GLY A 756 -47.26 -8.80 -17.46
N PRO A 757 -48.59 -8.62 -17.70
CA PRO A 757 -49.59 -8.51 -16.62
C PRO A 757 -49.58 -9.59 -15.52
N PRO A 758 -49.25 -10.88 -15.78
CA PRO A 758 -49.14 -11.89 -14.74
C PRO A 758 -48.09 -11.57 -13.68
N ILE A 759 -46.96 -10.95 -14.07
CA ILE A 759 -45.89 -10.53 -13.15
C ILE A 759 -46.44 -9.49 -12.18
N VAL A 760 -47.14 -8.48 -12.69
CA VAL A 760 -47.76 -7.42 -11.86
C VAL A 760 -48.81 -8.00 -10.91
N ALA A 761 -49.62 -8.94 -11.40
CA ALA A 761 -50.61 -9.62 -10.57
C ALA A 761 -49.96 -10.41 -9.41
N ALA A 762 -48.84 -11.09 -9.67
CA ALA A 762 -48.07 -11.80 -8.66
C ALA A 762 -47.52 -10.85 -7.60
N VAL A 763 -46.90 -9.73 -8.00
CA VAL A 763 -46.35 -8.74 -7.05
C VAL A 763 -47.46 -8.10 -6.23
N HIS A 764 -48.60 -7.78 -6.86
CA HIS A 764 -49.76 -7.27 -6.14
C HIS A 764 -50.33 -8.30 -5.14
N GLN A 765 -50.31 -9.59 -5.47
CA GLN A 765 -50.71 -10.66 -4.56
C GLN A 765 -49.76 -10.77 -3.37
N ARG A 766 -48.44 -10.75 -3.61
CA ARG A 766 -47.41 -10.74 -2.54
C ARG A 766 -47.56 -9.51 -1.64
N TRP A 767 -47.71 -8.32 -2.23
CA TRP A 767 -48.00 -7.08 -1.51
C TRP A 767 -49.20 -7.21 -0.57
N SER A 768 -50.27 -7.85 -1.06
CA SER A 768 -51.49 -8.07 -0.29
C SER A 768 -51.32 -9.08 0.85
N ALA A 769 -50.37 -10.02 0.71
CA ALA A 769 -50.06 -11.05 1.69
C ALA A 769 -49.19 -10.54 2.86
N LEU A 770 -48.41 -9.47 2.68
CA LEU A 770 -47.56 -8.89 3.72
C LEU A 770 -48.38 -8.46 4.96
N ALA A 771 -47.94 -8.88 6.14
CA ALA A 771 -48.67 -8.76 7.38
C ALA A 771 -48.46 -7.40 8.04
N THR A 772 -47.24 -6.85 7.96
CA THR A 772 -46.89 -5.60 8.65
C THR A 772 -46.70 -4.42 7.69
N ASN A 773 -46.90 -3.20 8.19
CA ASN A 773 -46.59 -1.99 7.43
C ASN A 773 -45.08 -1.80 7.23
N ALA A 774 -44.23 -2.41 8.08
CA ALA A 774 -42.78 -2.35 7.95
C ALA A 774 -42.31 -3.17 6.74
N GLU A 775 -42.79 -4.42 6.59
CA GLU A 775 -42.57 -5.25 5.40
C GLU A 775 -43.06 -4.54 4.13
N LYS A 776 -44.29 -3.99 4.18
CA LYS A 776 -44.85 -3.22 3.04
C LYS A 776 -44.00 -2.01 2.70
N MET A 777 -43.47 -1.31 3.70
CA MET A 777 -42.59 -0.16 3.47
C MET A 777 -41.26 -0.60 2.83
N ALA A 778 -40.67 -1.70 3.29
CA ALA A 778 -39.44 -2.25 2.73
C ALA A 778 -39.64 -2.67 1.27
N LEU A 779 -40.70 -3.43 0.98
CA LEU A 779 -41.03 -3.84 -0.39
C LEU A 779 -41.39 -2.64 -1.27
N ALA A 780 -42.16 -1.67 -0.79
CA ALA A 780 -42.48 -0.44 -1.52
C ALA A 780 -41.21 0.35 -1.86
N SER A 781 -40.30 0.51 -0.91
CA SER A 781 -39.03 1.21 -1.15
C SER A 781 -38.21 0.52 -2.23
N ARG A 782 -38.10 -0.82 -2.19
CA ARG A 782 -37.38 -1.62 -3.20
C ARG A 782 -38.04 -1.52 -4.57
N ILE A 783 -39.36 -1.63 -4.66
CA ILE A 783 -40.11 -1.46 -5.92
C ILE A 783 -39.86 -0.07 -6.51
N MET A 784 -39.89 0.97 -5.68
CA MET A 784 -39.67 2.33 -6.14
C MET A 784 -38.23 2.62 -6.55
N GLN A 785 -37.26 1.98 -5.91
CA GLN A 785 -35.84 2.10 -6.25
C GLN A 785 -35.50 1.35 -7.54
N THR A 786 -35.94 0.11 -7.67
CA THR A 786 -35.42 -0.80 -8.70
C THR A 786 -36.37 -1.02 -9.86
N TRP A 787 -37.69 -1.12 -9.62
CA TRP A 787 -38.65 -1.45 -10.68
C TRP A 787 -39.31 -0.21 -11.28
N TYR A 788 -39.76 0.74 -10.46
CA TYR A 788 -40.48 1.94 -10.91
C TYR A 788 -39.78 2.72 -12.04
N PRO A 789 -38.44 2.95 -12.02
CA PRO A 789 -37.77 3.66 -13.10
C PRO A 789 -37.92 2.99 -14.48
N VAL A 790 -38.01 1.65 -14.50
CA VAL A 790 -38.19 0.85 -15.72
C VAL A 790 -39.61 1.04 -16.27
N VAL A 791 -40.60 1.18 -15.39
CA VAL A 791 -42.04 1.03 -15.75
C VAL A 791 -42.89 2.27 -15.51
N ALA A 792 -42.28 3.42 -15.23
CA ALA A 792 -42.99 4.66 -14.91
C ALA A 792 -44.03 5.08 -15.96
N THR A 793 -43.89 4.60 -17.21
CA THR A 793 -44.81 4.88 -18.32
C THR A 793 -45.90 3.83 -18.52
N SER A 794 -45.86 2.70 -17.83
CA SER A 794 -46.78 1.58 -18.05
C SER A 794 -48.06 1.71 -17.22
N LEU A 795 -49.21 1.79 -17.91
CA LEU A 795 -50.54 1.75 -17.27
C LEU A 795 -50.79 0.44 -16.50
N LEU A 796 -50.01 -0.61 -16.78
CA LEU A 796 -50.16 -1.92 -16.17
C LEU A 796 -49.78 -1.93 -14.69
N LEU A 797 -48.89 -1.04 -14.23
CA LEU A 797 -48.50 -0.92 -12.82
C LEU A 797 -49.50 -0.16 -11.95
N ARG A 798 -50.47 0.53 -12.55
CA ARG A 798 -51.39 1.41 -11.82
C ARG A 798 -52.04 0.75 -10.60
N PRO A 799 -52.53 -0.51 -10.65
CA PRO A 799 -53.11 -1.16 -9.47
C PRO A 799 -52.11 -1.29 -8.31
N LEU A 800 -50.87 -1.61 -8.61
CA LEU A 800 -49.79 -1.73 -7.61
C LEU A 800 -49.44 -0.36 -7.02
N LEU A 801 -49.31 0.68 -7.85
CA LEU A 801 -49.02 2.05 -7.39
C LEU A 801 -50.14 2.60 -6.49
N VAL A 802 -51.40 2.32 -6.82
CA VAL A 802 -52.56 2.68 -5.99
C VAL A 802 -52.50 1.98 -4.62
N ALA A 803 -51.98 0.76 -4.56
CA ALA A 803 -51.83 0.00 -3.32
C ALA A 803 -50.63 0.46 -2.46
N ILE A 804 -49.53 0.86 -3.11
CA ILE A 804 -48.29 1.31 -2.45
C ILE A 804 -48.42 2.73 -1.87
N LEU A 805 -49.08 3.65 -2.61
CA LEU A 805 -49.13 5.07 -2.27
C LEU A 805 -49.58 5.35 -0.81
N PRO A 806 -50.66 4.75 -0.28
CA PRO A 806 -51.11 5.04 1.09
C PRO A 806 -50.11 4.62 2.17
N VAL A 807 -49.29 3.58 1.92
CA VAL A 807 -48.26 3.12 2.86
C VAL A 807 -47.11 4.12 2.89
N LEU A 808 -46.63 4.56 1.73
CA LEU A 808 -45.58 5.58 1.63
C LEU A 808 -46.05 6.92 2.23
N GLU A 809 -47.28 7.35 1.94
CA GLU A 809 -47.87 8.57 2.53
C GLU A 809 -47.99 8.47 4.06
N GLY A 810 -48.44 7.32 4.57
CA GLY A 810 -48.51 7.06 6.00
C GLY A 810 -47.13 7.09 6.67
N TYR A 811 -46.10 6.55 6.01
CA TYR A 811 -44.73 6.59 6.51
C TYR A 811 -44.17 8.01 6.55
N VAL A 812 -44.27 8.74 5.44
CA VAL A 812 -43.80 10.15 5.34
C VAL A 812 -44.54 11.08 6.31
N ALA A 813 -45.83 10.81 6.58
CA ALA A 813 -46.62 11.61 7.53
C ALA A 813 -46.29 11.32 9.01
N THR A 814 -45.80 10.12 9.32
CA THR A 814 -45.50 9.70 10.71
C THR A 814 -44.05 9.91 11.10
N HIS A 815 -43.13 9.96 10.15
CA HIS A 815 -41.72 10.20 10.39
C HIS A 815 -41.41 11.68 10.23
N GLU A 816 -40.90 12.31 11.29
CA GLU A 816 -40.41 13.68 11.21
C GLU A 816 -39.20 13.73 10.26
N ARG A 817 -39.19 14.71 9.35
CA ARG A 817 -38.04 14.96 8.48
C ARG A 817 -36.81 15.19 9.38
N PRO A 818 -35.70 14.43 9.20
CA PRO A 818 -34.50 14.60 10.02
C PRO A 818 -34.06 16.06 10.06
N THR A 819 -33.95 16.64 11.26
CA THR A 819 -33.51 18.03 11.42
C THR A 819 -32.00 18.12 11.29
N ILE A 820 -31.52 18.75 10.23
CA ILE A 820 -30.09 19.01 10.05
C ILE A 820 -29.64 20.10 11.04
N PRO A 821 -28.55 19.92 11.79
CA PRO A 821 -27.86 21.04 12.40
C PRO A 821 -27.18 21.84 11.28
N THR A 822 -27.86 22.84 10.70
CA THR A 822 -27.41 23.64 9.55
C THR A 822 -26.09 24.41 9.74
N GLN A 823 -25.50 24.38 10.94
CA GLN A 823 -24.18 24.96 11.23
C GLN A 823 -23.05 23.92 11.32
N ALA A 824 -23.34 22.62 11.18
CA ALA A 824 -22.39 21.54 11.51
C ALA A 824 -21.72 20.85 10.30
N TRP A 825 -22.05 21.22 9.06
CA TRP A 825 -21.57 20.50 7.86
C TRP A 825 -20.35 21.08 7.14
N ALA A 826 -19.83 22.23 7.54
CA ALA A 826 -18.51 22.65 7.05
C ALA A 826 -17.43 21.88 7.82
N LEU A 827 -16.59 21.11 7.12
CA LEU A 827 -15.48 20.38 7.74
C LEU A 827 -14.13 21.00 7.32
N PRO A 828 -13.77 22.18 7.86
CA PRO A 828 -12.58 22.93 7.40
C PRO A 828 -11.25 22.20 7.65
N ARG A 829 -11.25 21.10 8.40
CA ARG A 829 -10.07 20.28 8.71
C ARG A 829 -9.80 19.20 7.67
N VAL A 830 -10.75 18.93 6.78
CA VAL A 830 -10.60 17.95 5.71
C VAL A 830 -9.93 18.63 4.52
N TYR A 831 -8.78 18.09 4.11
CA TYR A 831 -8.03 18.58 2.97
C TYR A 831 -7.70 17.43 2.00
N PHE A 832 -7.95 17.66 0.71
CA PHE A 832 -7.53 16.79 -0.37
C PHE A 832 -6.33 17.41 -1.08
N ALA A 833 -5.19 16.72 -1.07
CA ALA A 833 -3.92 17.24 -1.59
C ALA A 833 -3.82 17.29 -3.13
N CYS A 834 -4.83 16.77 -3.86
CA CYS A 834 -4.84 16.78 -5.31
C CYS A 834 -5.55 18.01 -5.87
N ASP A 835 -4.95 18.64 -6.88
CA ASP A 835 -5.56 19.74 -7.64
C ASP A 835 -6.44 19.24 -8.82
N CYS A 836 -6.77 17.95 -8.89
CA CYS A 836 -7.65 17.44 -9.94
C CYS A 836 -9.08 17.93 -9.73
N GLU A 837 -9.89 17.89 -10.79
CA GLU A 837 -11.30 18.35 -10.76
C GLU A 837 -12.09 17.67 -9.64
N GLN A 838 -11.89 16.37 -9.44
CA GLN A 838 -12.61 15.60 -8.44
C GLN A 838 -12.24 15.94 -7.01
N CYS A 839 -10.94 15.99 -6.69
CA CYS A 839 -10.49 16.41 -5.36
C CYS A 839 -10.83 17.87 -5.08
N THR A 840 -10.82 18.74 -6.09
CA THR A 840 -11.27 20.13 -5.96
C THR A 840 -12.78 20.21 -5.68
N ALA A 841 -13.57 19.37 -6.37
CA ALA A 841 -15.01 19.27 -6.14
C ALA A 841 -15.31 18.70 -4.75
N ALA A 842 -14.60 17.66 -4.32
CA ALA A 842 -14.69 17.10 -2.98
C ALA A 842 -14.27 18.12 -1.91
N GLN A 843 -13.17 18.85 -2.12
CA GLN A 843 -12.73 19.92 -1.23
C GLN A 843 -13.78 21.03 -1.10
N SER A 844 -14.37 21.43 -2.24
CA SER A 844 -15.44 22.42 -2.28
C SER A 844 -16.68 21.93 -1.55
N PHE A 845 -17.06 20.67 -1.74
CA PHE A 845 -18.16 20.03 -1.03
C PHE A 845 -17.92 20.03 0.49
N VAL A 846 -16.72 19.65 0.93
CA VAL A 846 -16.44 19.56 2.36
C VAL A 846 -16.38 20.94 3.04
N ALA A 847 -15.99 21.98 2.30
CA ALA A 847 -16.06 23.37 2.77
C ALA A 847 -17.51 23.93 2.78
N ASP A 848 -18.42 23.38 1.99
CA ASP A 848 -19.79 23.89 1.84
C ASP A 848 -20.73 23.42 2.96
N ALA A 849 -21.11 24.34 3.86
CA ALA A 849 -22.04 24.05 4.95
C ALA A 849 -23.48 23.70 4.49
N THR A 850 -23.83 23.97 3.23
CA THR A 850 -25.20 23.79 2.70
C THR A 850 -25.40 22.45 2.00
N ARG A 851 -24.32 21.73 1.69
CA ARG A 851 -24.36 20.45 0.99
C ARG A 851 -24.02 19.31 1.94
N GLY A 852 -24.96 18.38 2.10
CA GLY A 852 -24.82 17.18 2.93
C GLY A 852 -24.27 15.97 2.18
N VAL A 853 -24.52 15.87 0.87
CA VAL A 853 -24.10 14.72 0.05
C VAL A 853 -23.34 15.18 -1.21
N PHE A 854 -22.34 14.41 -1.60
CA PHE A 854 -21.58 14.57 -2.84
C PHE A 854 -21.41 13.23 -3.52
N SER A 855 -22.00 13.09 -4.71
CA SER A 855 -21.98 11.86 -5.50
C SER A 855 -20.99 11.96 -6.66
N MET A 856 -20.34 10.85 -6.96
CA MET A 856 -19.37 10.70 -8.05
C MET A 856 -19.52 9.31 -8.69
N SER A 857 -19.42 9.21 -10.01
CA SER A 857 -19.43 7.92 -10.73
C SER A 857 -18.14 7.11 -10.50
N SER A 858 -18.25 5.79 -10.38
CA SER A 858 -17.18 4.85 -10.01
C SER A 858 -16.03 4.79 -11.01
N GLY A 859 -16.32 4.95 -12.30
CA GLY A 859 -15.34 4.69 -13.36
C GLY A 859 -14.12 5.62 -13.44
N HIS A 860 -14.02 6.67 -12.61
CA HIS A 860 -13.01 7.72 -12.82
C HIS A 860 -12.36 8.27 -11.55
N PHE A 861 -12.32 7.57 -10.42
CA PHE A 861 -11.69 8.16 -9.24
C PHE A 861 -10.24 8.57 -9.46
N CYS A 862 -9.94 9.79 -9.02
CA CYS A 862 -8.59 10.16 -8.71
C CYS A 862 -8.08 9.15 -7.67
N MET A 863 -7.02 8.40 -8.00
CA MET A 863 -6.40 7.44 -7.07
C MET A 863 -6.08 8.06 -5.71
N HIS A 864 -5.84 9.37 -5.65
CA HIS A 864 -5.55 10.07 -4.40
C HIS A 864 -6.79 10.46 -3.61
N PHE A 865 -7.92 10.67 -4.29
CA PHE A 865 -9.23 10.75 -3.63
C PHE A 865 -9.55 9.40 -3.01
N LEU A 866 -9.40 8.33 -3.80
CA LEU A 866 -9.66 6.96 -3.37
C LEU A 866 -8.74 6.54 -2.23
N ALA A 867 -7.41 6.70 -2.37
CA ALA A 867 -6.45 6.45 -1.29
C ALA A 867 -6.83 7.23 -0.03
N ARG A 868 -7.22 8.50 -0.17
CA ARG A 868 -7.64 9.30 0.98
C ARG A 868 -8.97 8.84 1.59
N ILE A 869 -9.84 8.18 0.86
CA ILE A 869 -11.11 7.66 1.37
C ILE A 869 -10.94 6.29 2.02
N LEU A 870 -10.14 5.43 1.41
CA LEU A 870 -9.97 4.03 1.80
C LEU A 870 -9.00 3.86 2.97
N HIS A 871 -8.11 4.83 3.21
CA HIS A 871 -7.34 4.84 4.44
C HIS A 871 -8.23 5.18 5.64
N ASN A 872 -8.73 4.13 6.30
CA ASN A 872 -9.30 4.10 7.66
C ASN A 872 -9.98 5.40 8.09
N ARG A 873 -11.25 5.57 7.68
CA ARG A 873 -12.18 6.64 8.09
C ARG A 873 -11.45 7.93 8.49
N PRO A 874 -10.76 8.62 7.55
CA PRO A 874 -9.98 9.81 7.89
C PRO A 874 -10.86 10.98 8.32
N PHE A 875 -12.17 10.83 8.15
CA PHE A 875 -13.18 11.82 8.37
C PHE A 875 -14.22 11.24 9.33
N PRO A 876 -14.12 11.48 10.64
CA PRO A 876 -15.15 11.04 11.59
C PRO A 876 -16.54 11.62 11.23
N ASP A 877 -16.57 12.69 10.44
CA ASP A 877 -17.77 13.40 10.02
C ASP A 877 -18.21 13.12 8.57
N LEU A 878 -17.54 12.22 7.83
CA LEU A 878 -17.95 11.78 6.49
C LEU A 878 -18.08 10.26 6.44
N THR A 879 -19.25 9.76 6.06
CA THR A 879 -19.46 8.38 5.64
C THR A 879 -19.29 8.29 4.13
N VAL A 880 -18.66 7.21 3.66
CA VAL A 880 -18.61 6.87 2.24
C VAL A 880 -19.63 5.77 2.03
N CYS A 881 -20.56 6.00 1.11
CA CYS A 881 -21.58 5.05 0.72
C CYS A 881 -21.37 4.73 -0.76
N GLU A 882 -21.44 3.45 -1.11
CA GLU A 882 -21.53 3.01 -2.50
C GLU A 882 -23.01 2.73 -2.81
N ASP A 883 -23.57 3.38 -3.82
CA ASP A 883 -24.92 3.12 -4.33
C ASP A 883 -24.83 2.02 -5.41
N ASN A 884 -25.92 1.27 -5.61
CA ASN A 884 -26.00 0.12 -6.53
C ASN A 884 -25.76 0.47 -8.02
N GLU A 885 -25.65 1.76 -8.35
CA GLU A 885 -25.43 2.28 -9.70
C GLU A 885 -23.98 2.70 -9.93
N ASP A 886 -23.00 2.08 -9.27
CA ASP A 886 -21.60 2.45 -9.47
C ASP A 886 -21.36 3.93 -9.09
N VAL A 887 -22.04 4.43 -8.05
CA VAL A 887 -21.92 5.82 -7.60
C VAL A 887 -21.41 5.86 -6.16
N PHE A 888 -20.26 6.50 -5.96
CA PHE A 888 -19.70 6.74 -4.64
C PHE A 888 -20.22 8.06 -4.10
N GLU A 889 -20.67 8.03 -2.86
CA GLU A 889 -21.29 9.16 -2.20
C GLU A 889 -20.55 9.47 -0.91
N LEU A 890 -20.11 10.73 -0.78
CA LEU A 890 -19.66 11.27 0.49
C LEU A 890 -20.84 11.89 1.22
N CYS A 891 -21.23 11.30 2.34
CA CYS A 891 -22.33 11.74 3.18
C CYS A 891 -21.78 12.35 4.46
N LYS A 892 -22.11 13.62 4.72
CA LYS A 892 -21.84 14.24 6.02
C LYS A 892 -22.77 13.67 7.08
N ALA A 893 -22.38 13.73 8.35
CA ALA A 893 -23.20 13.24 9.45
C ALA A 893 -24.69 13.68 9.36
N GLY A 894 -25.61 12.72 9.29
CA GLY A 894 -27.06 12.93 9.16
C GLY A 894 -27.58 13.25 7.75
N ALA A 895 -26.72 13.38 6.74
CA ALA A 895 -27.13 13.67 5.37
C ALA A 895 -27.78 12.46 4.66
N GLU A 896 -27.34 11.25 5.01
CA GLU A 896 -27.87 10.00 4.44
C GLU A 896 -29.34 9.78 4.84
N GLU A 897 -29.66 9.95 6.13
CA GLU A 897 -31.04 9.83 6.64
C GLU A 897 -31.98 10.85 5.99
N LEU A 898 -31.51 12.10 5.86
CA LEU A 898 -32.27 13.14 5.17
C LEU A 898 -32.48 12.79 3.70
N ARG A 899 -31.45 12.30 3.01
CA ARG A 899 -31.57 11.91 1.61
C ARG A 899 -32.55 10.75 1.45
N ARG A 900 -32.51 9.75 2.34
CA ARG A 900 -33.47 8.63 2.33
C ARG A 900 -34.90 9.17 2.49
N TYR A 901 -35.12 10.12 3.40
CA TYR A 901 -36.42 10.78 3.57
C TYR A 901 -36.86 11.58 2.33
N ASP A 902 -35.97 12.40 1.76
CA ASP A 902 -36.27 13.21 0.58
C ASP A 902 -36.50 12.33 -0.67
N ARG A 903 -35.77 11.21 -0.84
CA ARG A 903 -36.05 10.19 -1.88
C ARG A 903 -37.45 9.60 -1.71
N LEU A 904 -37.86 9.25 -0.48
CA LEU A 904 -39.21 8.73 -0.21
C LEU A 904 -40.31 9.75 -0.53
N CYS A 905 -40.10 11.03 -0.20
CA CYS A 905 -41.05 12.09 -0.58
C CYS A 905 -41.17 12.20 -2.11
N SER A 906 -40.04 12.17 -2.82
CA SER A 906 -40.00 12.18 -4.29
C SER A 906 -40.75 10.99 -4.90
N TYR A 907 -40.66 9.80 -4.29
CA TYR A 907 -41.43 8.63 -4.72
C TYR A 907 -42.93 8.84 -4.58
N VAL A 908 -43.39 9.39 -3.45
CA VAL A 908 -44.81 9.71 -3.24
C VAL A 908 -45.32 10.68 -4.32
N ASP A 909 -44.57 11.75 -4.59
CA ASP A 909 -44.98 12.75 -5.58
C ASP A 909 -44.93 12.21 -7.02
N SER A 910 -43.96 11.36 -7.32
CA SER A 910 -43.86 10.66 -8.62
C SER A 910 -45.07 9.77 -8.86
N ILE A 911 -45.47 8.97 -7.85
CA ILE A 911 -46.66 8.11 -7.94
C ILE A 911 -47.92 8.96 -8.11
N ARG A 912 -48.08 10.05 -7.34
CA ARG A 912 -49.24 10.96 -7.47
C ARG A 912 -49.35 11.52 -8.89
N THR A 913 -48.22 11.95 -9.46
CA THR A 913 -48.17 12.50 -10.82
C THR A 913 -48.59 11.43 -11.83
N ALA A 914 -48.00 10.24 -11.76
CA ALA A 914 -48.34 9.11 -12.64
C ALA A 914 -49.83 8.70 -12.54
N LEU A 915 -50.43 8.79 -11.34
CA LEU A 915 -51.85 8.50 -11.13
C LEU A 915 -52.79 9.63 -11.61
N HIS A 916 -52.31 10.89 -11.65
CA HIS A 916 -53.08 12.07 -12.01
C HIS A 916 -53.05 12.43 -13.50
N ASP A 917 -51.94 12.23 -14.20
CA ASP A 917 -51.79 12.64 -15.62
C ASP A 917 -52.81 11.97 -16.56
N ASP A 918 -53.37 10.84 -16.15
CA ASP A 918 -54.36 10.09 -16.91
C ASP A 918 -55.82 10.56 -16.65
N ALA A 919 -56.07 11.35 -15.60
CA ALA A 919 -57.39 11.95 -15.38
C ALA A 919 -57.73 13.04 -16.42
N GLY A 920 -56.73 13.52 -17.17
CA GLY A 920 -56.84 14.52 -18.23
C GLY A 920 -56.87 13.97 -19.65
N GLN A 921 -56.56 12.68 -19.88
CA GLN A 921 -56.78 12.06 -21.19
C GLN A 921 -58.29 11.82 -21.36
N GLU A 922 -58.92 12.69 -22.15
CA GLU A 922 -60.31 12.53 -22.60
C GLU A 922 -60.50 11.06 -23.04
N PRO A 923 -61.47 10.32 -22.48
CA PRO A 923 -61.60 8.88 -22.69
C PRO A 923 -61.62 8.63 -24.19
N VAL A 924 -60.57 7.95 -24.70
CA VAL A 924 -60.38 7.66 -26.13
C VAL A 924 -61.73 7.29 -26.71
N THR A 925 -62.34 8.23 -27.44
CA THR A 925 -63.70 8.09 -27.93
C THR A 925 -63.76 6.78 -28.68
N LYS A 926 -64.53 5.82 -28.14
CA LYS A 926 -64.76 4.47 -28.68
C LYS A 926 -64.52 4.49 -30.18
N ARG A 927 -63.38 3.96 -30.64
CA ARG A 927 -63.11 3.72 -32.06
C ARG A 927 -64.32 2.95 -32.56
N ARG A 928 -65.17 3.65 -33.31
CA ARG A 928 -66.39 3.12 -33.89
C ARG A 928 -65.93 1.91 -34.68
N ARG A 929 -66.37 0.70 -34.30
CA ARG A 929 -66.23 -0.48 -35.15
C ARG A 929 -66.70 -0.06 -36.54
N LEU A 930 -65.76 0.04 -37.47
CA LEU A 930 -66.08 0.00 -38.88
C LEU A 930 -66.60 -1.43 -39.08
N ASP A 931 -67.92 -1.53 -39.18
CA ASP A 931 -68.58 -2.72 -39.69
C ASP A 931 -68.07 -2.93 -41.13
N ASP A 932 -67.15 -3.86 -41.30
CA ASP A 932 -66.89 -4.50 -42.59
C ASP A 932 -68.08 -5.42 -42.90
N ALA A 933 -69.11 -4.80 -43.51
CA ALA A 933 -70.04 -5.47 -44.40
C ALA A 933 -69.46 -5.36 -45.83
N GLY A 934 -69.26 -6.51 -46.47
CA GLY A 934 -68.37 -6.67 -47.62
C GLY A 934 -68.90 -6.30 -49.00
N ALA A 935 -68.04 -6.53 -50.01
CA ALA A 935 -68.38 -6.93 -51.37
C ALA A 935 -67.11 -7.27 -52.18
N THR A 936 -67.10 -8.50 -52.74
CA THR A 936 -66.34 -9.02 -53.91
C THR A 936 -64.83 -8.90 -53.97
#